data_AF-A0A7X7J0K4-F1
#
_entry.id   AF-A0A7X7J0K4-F1
#
_cell.length_a   1.000
_cell.length_b   1.000
_cell.length_c   1.000
_cell.angle_alpha   90.00
_cell.angle_beta   90.00
_cell.angle_gamma   90.00
#
_symmetry.space_group_name_H-M   'P 1'
#
loop_
_entity.id
_entity.type
_entity.pdbx_description
1 polymer ?
#
loop_
_entity_poly.entity_id
_entity_poly.type
_entity_poly.pdbx_seq_one_letter_code
_entity_poly.pdbx_strand_id
1 'polypeptide(L)'
;MTLVSGPTAACRASRFFVRLCLTLLGVMVVAGVILRWDRLQSLHDPRWQIVLTLVGLAIGGWLAGLQAKGASRYPWVATISVATIILSQACYLVLVWTSWKTHPLIWRIWWLSMIAACHSTHIIWLRMAAPPDRRALVRATVTCALLTSLLLAAMGLRRHLLADVAPLHIWTTAVLAGLATLGSLALWLRGLRLSAGRVPRTVKIGWILVSQVILVLVAFYAGRVTAPPPPLFEALPSALAHLSLDELESQTRSDLGRLRVVVAGLDELAGKGSVLQSQLREQRAADNREYFTPDEDDQLRSQFMSYLSCRAALLRMVATYAGFQSVRDTGPRARCMLLGYAAGASVFDADLRFVSLYSDDQPARRKLNEADPTAGIPAGMLDRIRESVSSGRNAQALAEMGAYFQTHRETWISAHVWPRDDWGWLEGLIDRSAAQIRQSAMDRAGTRFEQILARVRQDSYTPAYAVQSVVSTWIGDTRLAEWEPLIRTEQILAVQGQLRPGDILLERRNWFLSNAFLPGFWPHAALYVGGAEDLERLGLIRREGNAYTSDDPTIREHLADYLAPAADGQPHTVIESVSEGVIVNSLTESLHADYVAVLRPRLDDAQKARAIAKAFAHVGKPYDFEFDFFSADKLVCTELVYRAYEGLIHFELVRVMGRDTLPALEIARKFARQRGTPDQQLDFVLFLDRVPGEHRSAPGDEEAFCSSIDRPREFNE
;
A
#
# COMPACT_ATOMS: atom_id res chain seq x y z
N MET A 1 -71.71 7.47 -33.51
CA MET A 1 -70.99 6.20 -33.29
C MET A 1 -69.51 6.46 -33.46
N THR A 2 -68.77 6.69 -32.37
CA THR A 2 -67.30 6.73 -32.35
C THR A 2 -66.87 6.01 -31.08
N LEU A 3 -66.54 4.73 -31.23
CA LEU A 3 -66.04 3.83 -30.20
C LEU A 3 -64.60 4.23 -29.84
N VAL A 4 -64.41 4.89 -28.70
CA VAL A 4 -63.09 4.95 -28.06
C VAL A 4 -62.92 3.65 -27.27
N SER A 5 -62.24 2.69 -27.89
CA SER A 5 -61.84 1.43 -27.28
C SER A 5 -60.87 1.68 -26.12
N GLY A 6 -61.36 1.55 -24.89
CA GLY A 6 -60.50 1.51 -23.71
C GLY A 6 -59.55 0.30 -23.77
N PRO A 7 -58.34 0.39 -23.17
CA PRO A 7 -57.34 -0.66 -23.29
C PRO A 7 -57.87 -2.00 -22.77
N THR A 8 -57.70 -3.03 -23.60
CA THR A 8 -58.11 -4.42 -23.35
C THR A 8 -57.47 -4.96 -22.07
N ALA A 9 -58.10 -5.96 -21.44
CA ALA A 9 -57.62 -6.56 -20.19
C ALA A 9 -56.16 -7.06 -20.28
N ALA A 10 -55.75 -7.54 -21.46
CA ALA A 10 -54.36 -7.93 -21.76
C ALA A 10 -53.37 -6.75 -21.69
N CYS A 11 -53.76 -5.57 -22.18
CA CYS A 11 -52.92 -4.36 -22.09
C CYS A 11 -52.79 -3.87 -20.62
N ARG A 12 -53.81 -4.09 -19.79
CA ARG A 12 -53.75 -3.82 -18.34
C ARG A 12 -52.89 -4.84 -17.59
N ALA A 13 -52.94 -6.12 -17.96
CA ALA A 13 -52.10 -7.18 -17.39
C ALA A 13 -50.62 -7.03 -17.78
N SER A 14 -50.33 -6.64 -19.03
CA SER A 14 -48.96 -6.34 -19.49
C SER A 14 -48.37 -5.13 -18.74
N ARG A 15 -49.11 -4.02 -18.62
CA ARG A 15 -48.68 -2.87 -17.81
C ARG A 15 -48.52 -3.20 -16.32
N PHE A 16 -49.29 -4.17 -15.81
CA PHE A 16 -49.16 -4.69 -14.45
C PHE A 16 -47.86 -5.49 -14.26
N PHE A 17 -47.56 -6.42 -15.19
CA PHE A 17 -46.36 -7.24 -15.14
C PHE A 17 -45.09 -6.40 -15.29
N VAL A 18 -45.07 -5.45 -16.24
CA VAL A 18 -43.94 -4.54 -16.47
C VAL A 18 -43.65 -3.70 -15.22
N ARG A 19 -44.67 -3.17 -14.53
CA ARG A 19 -44.49 -2.36 -13.31
C ARG A 19 -43.99 -3.20 -12.14
N LEU A 20 -44.46 -4.43 -11.99
CA LEU A 20 -44.00 -5.35 -10.94
C LEU A 20 -42.53 -5.77 -11.19
N CYS A 21 -42.18 -6.11 -12.42
CA CYS A 21 -40.81 -6.45 -12.82
C CYS A 21 -39.85 -5.28 -12.61
N LEU A 22 -40.22 -4.04 -12.97
CA LEU A 22 -39.39 -2.86 -12.73
C LEU A 22 -39.18 -2.60 -11.23
N THR A 23 -40.18 -2.87 -10.39
CA THR A 23 -40.08 -2.70 -8.94
C THR A 23 -39.17 -3.76 -8.31
N LEU A 24 -39.33 -5.03 -8.71
CA LEU A 24 -38.47 -6.14 -8.27
C LEU A 24 -37.03 -6.00 -8.77
N LEU A 25 -36.84 -5.50 -9.99
CA LEU A 25 -35.52 -5.18 -10.54
C LEU A 25 -34.84 -4.07 -9.72
N GLY A 26 -35.58 -3.01 -9.36
CA GLY A 26 -35.07 -1.95 -8.48
C GLY A 26 -34.64 -2.49 -7.11
N VAL A 27 -35.43 -3.38 -6.50
CA VAL A 27 -35.08 -4.04 -5.23
C VAL A 27 -33.84 -4.93 -5.37
N MET A 28 -33.73 -5.72 -6.44
CA MET A 28 -32.56 -6.56 -6.69
C MET A 28 -31.29 -5.76 -6.97
N VAL A 29 -31.38 -4.65 -7.72
CA VAL A 29 -30.23 -3.77 -7.97
C VAL A 29 -29.75 -3.16 -6.65
N VAL A 30 -30.67 -2.71 -5.79
CA VAL A 30 -30.32 -2.16 -4.47
C VAL A 30 -29.73 -3.23 -3.55
N ALA A 31 -30.31 -4.42 -3.51
CA ALA A 31 -29.77 -5.54 -2.76
C ALA A 31 -28.38 -5.96 -3.27
N GLY A 32 -28.17 -5.95 -4.59
CA GLY A 32 -26.88 -6.24 -5.21
C GLY A 32 -25.81 -5.19 -4.89
N VAL A 33 -26.19 -3.92 -4.81
CA VAL A 33 -25.30 -2.81 -4.39
C VAL A 33 -24.91 -2.94 -2.91
N ILE A 34 -25.83 -3.37 -2.05
CA ILE A 34 -25.58 -3.59 -0.63
C ILE A 34 -24.73 -4.86 -0.40
N LEU A 35 -25.00 -5.95 -1.13
CA LEU A 35 -24.32 -7.23 -0.97
C LEU A 35 -22.92 -7.28 -1.60
N ARG A 36 -22.58 -6.37 -2.52
CA ARG A 36 -21.23 -6.22 -3.13
C ARG A 36 -20.51 -4.95 -2.69
N TRP A 37 -20.81 -4.51 -1.47
CA TRP A 37 -20.29 -3.28 -0.85
C TRP A 37 -18.76 -3.19 -0.78
N ASP A 38 -18.12 -4.33 -0.52
CA ASP A 38 -16.67 -4.52 -0.47
C ASP A 38 -15.95 -4.11 -1.77
N ARG A 39 -16.66 -4.05 -2.91
CA ARG A 39 -16.10 -3.73 -4.22
C ARG A 39 -16.38 -2.29 -4.71
N LEU A 40 -17.14 -1.48 -3.96
CA LEU A 40 -17.48 -0.11 -4.36
C LEU A 40 -16.39 0.87 -3.93
N GLN A 41 -15.37 1.07 -4.76
CA GLN A 41 -14.18 1.86 -4.41
C GLN A 41 -14.41 3.39 -4.33
N SER A 42 -15.46 3.98 -4.94
CA SER A 42 -15.75 5.42 -4.81
C SER A 42 -17.19 5.80 -5.20
N LEU A 43 -17.85 6.64 -4.38
CA LEU A 43 -19.11 7.31 -4.72
C LEU A 43 -18.96 8.44 -5.76
N HIS A 44 -17.74 8.75 -6.19
CA HIS A 44 -17.47 9.77 -7.22
C HIS A 44 -17.63 9.24 -8.65
N ASP A 45 -17.91 7.95 -8.83
CA ASP A 45 -18.22 7.42 -10.16
C ASP A 45 -19.50 8.09 -10.70
N PRO A 46 -19.45 8.72 -11.88
CA PRO A 46 -20.61 9.33 -12.52
C PRO A 46 -21.81 8.39 -12.63
N ARG A 47 -21.58 7.07 -12.77
CA ARG A 47 -22.64 6.06 -12.84
C ARG A 47 -23.47 6.03 -11.55
N TRP A 48 -22.81 6.07 -10.39
CA TRP A 48 -23.48 6.10 -9.10
C TRP A 48 -24.14 7.44 -8.81
N GLN A 49 -23.52 8.55 -9.25
CA GLN A 49 -24.12 9.88 -9.15
C GLN A 49 -25.40 9.99 -9.97
N ILE A 50 -25.43 9.42 -11.18
CA ILE A 50 -26.63 9.37 -12.02
C ILE A 50 -27.71 8.52 -11.35
N VAL A 51 -27.37 7.33 -10.83
CA VAL A 51 -28.34 6.48 -10.12
C VAL A 51 -28.93 7.20 -8.90
N LEU A 52 -28.09 7.83 -8.07
CA LEU A 52 -28.52 8.61 -6.91
C LEU A 52 -29.40 9.80 -7.31
N THR A 53 -29.04 10.50 -8.40
CA THR A 53 -29.84 11.61 -8.94
C THR A 53 -31.23 11.14 -9.37
N LEU A 54 -31.33 10.02 -10.09
CA LEU A 54 -32.60 9.46 -10.54
C LEU A 54 -33.47 9.04 -9.35
N VAL A 55 -32.86 8.46 -8.30
CA VAL A 55 -33.55 8.12 -7.05
C VAL A 55 -34.06 9.39 -6.35
N GLY A 56 -33.20 10.40 -6.20
CA GLY A 56 -33.57 11.70 -5.63
C GLY A 56 -34.77 12.31 -6.35
N LEU A 57 -34.71 12.45 -7.68
CA LEU A 57 -35.79 13.02 -8.48
C LEU A 57 -37.10 12.22 -8.37
N ALA A 58 -37.03 10.88 -8.34
CA ALA A 58 -38.20 10.04 -8.14
C ALA A 58 -38.87 10.27 -6.78
N ILE A 59 -38.08 10.41 -5.71
CA ILE A 59 -38.57 10.72 -4.35
C ILE A 59 -39.20 12.10 -4.30
N GLY A 60 -38.50 13.11 -4.79
CA GLY A 60 -38.97 14.50 -4.80
C GLY A 60 -40.28 14.64 -5.57
N GLY A 61 -40.37 14.02 -6.75
CA GLY A 61 -41.58 13.99 -7.56
C GLY A 61 -42.75 13.28 -6.88
N TRP A 62 -42.50 12.17 -6.16
CA TRP A 62 -43.53 11.47 -5.40
C TRP A 62 -44.08 12.31 -4.25
N LEU A 63 -43.20 12.91 -3.43
CA LEU A 63 -43.59 13.79 -2.33
C LEU A 63 -44.40 14.98 -2.86
N ALA A 64 -43.92 15.66 -3.91
CA ALA A 64 -44.62 16.78 -4.54
C ALA A 64 -46.00 16.38 -5.10
N GLY A 65 -46.12 15.18 -5.68
CA GLY A 65 -47.40 14.67 -6.19
C GLY A 65 -48.44 14.39 -5.11
N LEU A 66 -48.02 14.03 -3.89
CA LEU A 66 -48.92 13.94 -2.73
C LEU A 66 -49.33 15.31 -2.22
N GLN A 67 -48.41 16.26 -2.19
CA GLN A 67 -48.68 17.64 -1.79
C GLN A 67 -49.70 18.32 -2.72
N ALA A 68 -49.55 18.16 -4.04
CA ALA A 68 -50.46 18.70 -5.04
C ALA A 68 -51.91 18.20 -4.85
N LYS A 69 -52.10 16.95 -4.42
CA LYS A 69 -53.43 16.40 -4.14
C LYS A 69 -54.05 16.93 -2.84
N GLY A 70 -53.21 17.31 -1.87
CA GLY A 70 -53.62 17.90 -0.61
C GLY A 70 -53.79 19.42 -0.65
N ALA A 71 -53.24 20.09 -1.67
CA ALA A 71 -53.16 21.55 -1.77
C ALA A 71 -54.53 22.24 -1.79
N SER A 72 -55.54 21.61 -2.40
CA SER A 72 -56.92 22.16 -2.41
C SER A 72 -57.56 22.22 -1.03
N ARG A 73 -57.12 21.38 -0.09
CA ARG A 73 -57.68 21.26 1.26
C ARG A 73 -56.79 21.87 2.34
N TYR A 74 -55.47 21.92 2.11
CA TYR A 74 -54.47 22.44 3.04
C TYR A 74 -53.40 23.26 2.31
N PRO A 75 -53.75 24.43 1.73
CA PRO A 75 -52.88 25.16 0.82
C PRO A 75 -51.57 25.62 1.47
N TRP A 76 -51.63 26.17 2.69
CA TRP A 76 -50.43 26.64 3.41
C TRP A 76 -49.43 25.53 3.73
N VAL A 77 -49.91 24.37 4.20
CA VAL A 77 -49.05 23.23 4.55
C VAL A 77 -48.44 22.62 3.28
N ALA A 78 -49.21 22.57 2.19
CA ALA A 78 -48.72 22.08 0.91
C ALA A 78 -47.65 23.00 0.31
N THR A 79 -47.82 24.32 0.35
CA THR A 79 -46.83 25.28 -0.14
C THR A 79 -45.51 25.21 0.63
N ILE A 80 -45.58 25.21 1.97
CA ILE A 80 -44.39 25.06 2.82
C ILE A 80 -43.69 23.73 2.54
N SER A 81 -44.46 22.65 2.40
CA SER A 81 -43.89 21.35 2.07
C SER A 81 -43.18 21.33 0.72
N VAL A 82 -43.76 21.93 -0.32
CA VAL A 82 -43.12 22.01 -1.64
C VAL A 82 -41.81 22.79 -1.57
N ALA A 83 -41.78 23.90 -0.83
CA ALA A 83 -40.55 24.66 -0.61
C ALA A 83 -39.46 23.82 0.09
N THR A 84 -39.84 23.05 1.11
CA THR A 84 -38.89 22.14 1.80
C THR A 84 -38.41 20.98 0.92
N ILE A 85 -39.24 20.47 0.01
CA ILE A 85 -38.86 19.44 -0.96
C ILE A 85 -37.85 20.01 -1.97
N ILE A 86 -38.09 21.22 -2.47
CA ILE A 86 -37.17 21.90 -3.40
C ILE A 86 -35.83 22.16 -2.73
N LEU A 87 -35.83 22.69 -1.50
CA LEU A 87 -34.62 22.93 -0.73
C LEU A 87 -33.85 21.62 -0.44
N SER A 88 -34.55 20.57 -0.04
CA SER A 88 -33.95 19.25 0.17
C SER A 88 -33.34 18.70 -1.12
N GLN A 89 -33.99 18.87 -2.28
CA GLN A 89 -33.42 18.41 -3.55
C GLN A 89 -32.21 19.22 -3.99
N ALA A 90 -32.25 20.54 -3.84
CA ALA A 90 -31.09 21.38 -4.14
C ALA A 90 -29.88 20.96 -3.31
N CYS A 91 -30.03 20.79 -1.99
CA CYS A 91 -28.94 20.33 -1.14
C CYS A 91 -28.51 18.90 -1.45
N TYR A 92 -29.44 17.99 -1.76
CA TYR A 92 -29.13 16.61 -2.15
C TYR A 92 -28.27 16.56 -3.42
N LEU A 93 -28.66 17.29 -4.46
CA LEU A 93 -27.93 17.33 -5.73
C LEU A 93 -26.56 17.99 -5.56
N VAL A 94 -26.45 19.03 -4.73
CA VAL A 94 -25.15 19.61 -4.34
C VAL A 94 -24.28 18.56 -3.67
N LEU A 95 -24.80 17.77 -2.72
CA LEU A 95 -24.03 16.71 -2.05
C LEU A 95 -23.61 15.58 -3.00
N VAL A 96 -24.43 15.26 -4.00
CA VAL A 96 -24.16 14.18 -4.97
C VAL A 96 -23.11 14.61 -6.01
N TRP A 97 -23.22 15.83 -6.54
CA TRP A 97 -22.45 16.27 -7.71
C TRP A 97 -21.24 17.16 -7.39
N THR A 98 -21.13 17.68 -6.18
CA THR A 98 -20.04 18.62 -5.82
C THR A 98 -19.12 18.07 -4.74
N SER A 99 -17.97 18.72 -4.58
CA SER A 99 -17.02 18.45 -3.49
C SER A 99 -17.53 18.87 -2.11
N TRP A 100 -18.69 19.55 -2.03
CA TRP A 100 -19.23 20.13 -0.79
C TRP A 100 -19.81 19.09 0.17
N LYS A 101 -19.70 17.80 -0.16
CA LYS A 101 -20.00 16.70 0.78
C LYS A 101 -19.15 16.69 2.04
N THR A 102 -18.01 17.38 2.04
CA THR A 102 -17.18 17.59 3.23
C THR A 102 -17.66 18.77 4.09
N HIS A 103 -18.56 19.63 3.58
CA HIS A 103 -19.07 20.78 4.32
C HIS A 103 -20.26 20.39 5.22
N PRO A 104 -20.14 20.52 6.56
CA PRO A 104 -21.20 20.11 7.49
C PRO A 104 -22.49 20.90 7.32
N LEU A 105 -22.42 22.16 6.87
CA LEU A 105 -23.55 23.06 6.78
C LEU A 105 -24.60 22.58 5.76
N ILE A 106 -24.16 22.06 4.60
CA ILE A 106 -25.07 21.52 3.58
C ILE A 106 -25.76 20.26 4.07
N TRP A 107 -25.03 19.38 4.78
CA TRP A 107 -25.60 18.20 5.42
C TRP A 107 -26.70 18.55 6.42
N ARG A 108 -26.50 19.60 7.23
CA ARG A 108 -27.50 20.05 8.20
C ARG A 108 -28.76 20.59 7.50
N ILE A 109 -28.59 21.44 6.49
CA ILE A 109 -29.73 22.01 5.75
C ILE A 109 -30.49 20.91 5.01
N TRP A 110 -29.78 19.98 4.36
CA TRP A 110 -30.37 18.83 3.69
C TRP A 110 -31.15 17.94 4.66
N TRP A 111 -30.56 17.60 5.79
CA TRP A 111 -31.17 16.75 6.82
C TRP A 111 -32.47 17.35 7.37
N LEU A 112 -32.44 18.63 7.74
CA LEU A 112 -33.60 19.33 8.29
C LEU A 112 -34.71 19.52 7.25
N SER A 113 -34.36 19.88 6.01
CA SER A 113 -35.34 20.05 4.93
C SER A 113 -35.98 18.72 4.50
N MET A 114 -35.21 17.62 4.48
CA MET A 114 -35.72 16.28 4.19
C MET A 114 -36.72 15.81 5.26
N ILE A 115 -36.38 15.97 6.56
CA ILE A 115 -37.28 15.61 7.67
C ILE A 115 -38.57 16.42 7.57
N ALA A 116 -38.47 17.73 7.33
CA ALA A 116 -39.63 18.60 7.18
C ALA A 116 -40.52 18.15 6.01
N ALA A 117 -39.94 17.83 4.85
CA ALA A 117 -40.63 17.37 3.65
C ALA A 117 -41.35 16.02 3.83
N CYS A 118 -40.71 15.06 4.49
CA CYS A 118 -41.30 13.76 4.78
C CYS A 118 -42.45 13.89 5.78
N HIS A 119 -42.26 14.70 6.82
CA HIS A 119 -43.23 14.86 7.90
C HIS A 119 -44.50 15.61 7.46
N SER A 120 -44.37 16.72 6.74
CA SER A 120 -45.51 17.45 6.15
C SER A 120 -46.33 16.58 5.20
N THR A 121 -45.65 15.71 4.43
CA THR A 121 -46.29 14.74 3.53
C THR A 121 -47.04 13.68 4.29
N HIS A 122 -46.48 13.17 5.39
CA HIS A 122 -47.16 12.22 6.26
C HIS A 122 -48.42 12.83 6.91
N ILE A 123 -48.35 14.09 7.38
CA ILE A 123 -49.51 14.80 7.95
C ILE A 123 -50.61 14.98 6.90
N ILE A 124 -50.28 15.48 5.72
CA ILE A 124 -51.28 15.73 4.66
C ILE A 124 -51.93 14.43 4.22
N TRP A 125 -51.13 13.37 4.06
CA TRP A 125 -51.65 12.04 3.75
C TRP A 125 -52.62 11.53 4.81
N LEU A 126 -52.25 11.59 6.10
CA LEU A 126 -53.12 11.16 7.20
C LEU A 126 -54.41 12.00 7.29
N ARG A 127 -54.31 13.31 7.08
CA ARG A 127 -55.46 14.23 7.13
C ARG A 127 -56.38 14.12 5.91
N MET A 128 -55.86 13.73 4.76
CA MET A 128 -56.67 13.44 3.57
C MET A 128 -57.41 12.10 3.68
N ALA A 129 -56.84 11.15 4.44
CA ALA A 129 -57.30 9.77 4.42
C ALA A 129 -58.18 9.37 5.62
N ALA A 130 -58.34 10.24 6.61
CA ALA A 130 -59.09 9.95 7.83
C ALA A 130 -60.59 10.29 7.72
N PRO A 131 -61.49 9.33 8.00
CA PRO A 131 -62.92 9.62 8.19
C PRO A 131 -63.19 10.36 9.53
N PRO A 132 -64.34 11.06 9.67
CA PRO A 132 -64.61 11.97 10.81
C PRO A 132 -64.61 11.31 12.19
N ASP A 133 -64.87 10.01 12.27
CA ASP A 133 -65.01 9.18 13.48
C ASP A 133 -63.67 8.81 14.16
N ARG A 134 -62.52 9.07 13.50
CA ARG A 134 -61.19 8.54 13.94
C ARG A 134 -60.15 9.60 14.30
N ARG A 135 -60.61 10.79 14.69
CA ARG A 135 -59.74 11.95 15.02
C ARG A 135 -58.74 11.67 16.14
N ALA A 136 -59.03 10.77 17.08
CA ALA A 136 -58.13 10.44 18.19
C ALA A 136 -56.88 9.67 17.71
N LEU A 137 -57.07 8.61 16.91
CA LEU A 137 -55.97 7.80 16.38
C LEU A 137 -55.09 8.60 15.43
N VAL A 138 -55.68 9.47 14.61
CA VAL A 138 -54.94 10.38 13.71
C VAL A 138 -54.10 11.37 14.50
N ARG A 139 -54.66 11.99 15.55
CA ARG A 139 -53.91 12.91 16.42
C ARG A 139 -52.73 12.19 17.09
N ALA A 140 -52.95 11.03 17.69
CA ALA A 140 -51.89 10.25 18.33
C ALA A 140 -50.77 9.85 17.35
N THR A 141 -51.13 9.42 16.13
CA THR A 141 -50.17 9.06 15.07
C THR A 141 -49.34 10.27 14.63
N VAL A 142 -49.99 11.42 14.44
CA VAL A 142 -49.31 12.68 14.07
C VAL A 142 -48.40 13.16 15.19
N THR A 143 -48.81 13.07 16.45
CA THR A 143 -47.98 13.44 17.60
C THR A 143 -46.72 12.57 17.69
N CYS A 144 -46.84 11.25 17.51
CA CYS A 144 -45.68 10.35 17.49
C CYS A 144 -44.73 10.68 16.32
N ALA A 145 -45.27 10.97 15.14
CA ALA A 145 -44.48 11.37 13.98
C ALA A 145 -43.77 12.73 14.17
N LEU A 146 -44.41 13.68 14.84
CA LEU A 146 -43.84 14.99 15.19
C LEU A 146 -42.67 14.83 16.16
N LEU A 147 -42.87 14.06 17.23
CA LEU A 147 -41.82 13.80 18.22
C LEU A 147 -40.63 13.04 17.61
N THR A 148 -40.90 12.08 16.73
CA THR A 148 -39.84 11.39 15.95
C THR A 148 -39.06 12.39 15.09
N SER A 149 -39.75 13.30 14.40
CA SER A 149 -39.12 14.31 13.54
C SER A 149 -38.26 15.29 14.34
N LEU A 150 -38.69 15.68 15.55
CA LEU A 150 -37.92 16.52 16.46
C LEU A 150 -36.63 15.83 16.94
N LEU A 151 -36.71 14.55 17.32
CA LEU A 151 -35.54 13.78 17.75
C LEU A 151 -34.53 13.56 16.61
N LEU A 152 -35.03 13.31 15.39
CA LEU A 152 -34.19 13.21 14.20
C LEU A 152 -33.56 14.55 13.83
N ALA A 153 -34.31 15.66 13.92
CA ALA A 153 -33.79 17.00 13.66
C ALA A 153 -32.70 17.41 14.68
N ALA A 154 -32.87 17.03 15.95
CA ALA A 154 -31.87 17.25 17.00
C ALA A 154 -30.53 16.53 16.69
N MET A 155 -30.56 15.38 16.02
CA MET A 155 -29.33 14.70 15.58
C MET A 155 -28.57 15.52 14.53
N GLY A 156 -29.28 16.17 13.61
CA GLY A 156 -28.69 17.05 12.59
C GLY A 156 -28.08 18.34 13.16
N LEU A 157 -28.46 18.74 14.38
CA LEU A 157 -27.97 19.96 15.03
C LEU A 157 -26.81 19.71 16.02
N ARG A 158 -26.36 18.46 16.16
CA ARG A 158 -25.24 18.12 17.06
C ARG A 158 -23.94 18.80 16.63
N ARG A 159 -23.15 19.23 17.63
CA ARG A 159 -21.80 19.79 17.42
C ARG A 159 -20.86 18.78 16.75
N HIS A 160 -20.89 17.53 17.22
CA HIS A 160 -20.17 16.40 16.63
C HIS A 160 -21.19 15.40 16.08
N LEU A 161 -21.44 15.46 14.78
CA LEU A 161 -22.40 14.58 14.08
C LEU A 161 -22.02 13.09 14.19
N LEU A 162 -20.73 12.80 14.34
CA LEU A 162 -20.15 11.45 14.29
C LEU A 162 -19.89 10.82 15.66
N ALA A 163 -20.07 11.58 16.74
CA ALA A 163 -19.91 11.03 18.08
C ALA A 163 -21.04 10.04 18.38
N ASP A 164 -20.76 9.01 19.17
CA ASP A 164 -21.76 8.03 19.58
C ASP A 164 -23.03 8.70 20.08
N VAL A 165 -24.16 8.17 19.61
CA VAL A 165 -25.49 8.63 20.05
C VAL A 165 -25.85 7.82 21.29
N ALA A 166 -26.28 8.51 22.34
CA ALA A 166 -26.72 7.84 23.56
C ALA A 166 -27.78 6.76 23.24
N PRO A 167 -27.65 5.52 23.75
CA PRO A 167 -28.59 4.43 23.44
C PRO A 167 -30.05 4.81 23.69
N LEU A 168 -30.30 5.59 24.74
CA LEU A 168 -31.63 6.11 25.07
C LEU A 168 -32.24 6.97 23.95
N HIS A 169 -31.44 7.80 23.28
CA HIS A 169 -31.89 8.66 22.17
C HIS A 169 -32.27 7.81 20.95
N ILE A 170 -31.50 6.74 20.68
CA ILE A 170 -31.80 5.77 19.62
C ILE A 170 -33.10 5.02 19.93
N TRP A 171 -33.23 4.46 21.14
CA TRP A 171 -34.41 3.70 21.56
C TRP A 171 -35.69 4.55 21.57
N THR A 172 -35.63 5.76 22.11
CA THR A 172 -36.78 6.69 22.13
C THR A 172 -37.21 7.09 20.72
N THR A 173 -36.27 7.37 19.82
CA THR A 173 -36.55 7.65 18.41
C THR A 173 -37.20 6.45 17.72
N ALA A 174 -36.66 5.24 17.94
CA ALA A 174 -37.17 4.01 17.34
C ALA A 174 -38.58 3.65 17.83
N VAL A 175 -38.86 3.79 19.13
CA VAL A 175 -40.18 3.52 19.71
C VAL A 175 -41.24 4.48 19.14
N LEU A 176 -40.95 5.78 19.09
CA LEU A 176 -41.88 6.78 18.56
C LEU A 176 -42.13 6.60 17.06
N ALA A 177 -41.08 6.26 16.29
CA ALA A 177 -41.20 5.92 14.88
C ALA A 177 -42.05 4.66 14.67
N GLY A 178 -41.87 3.64 15.52
CA GLY A 178 -42.66 2.42 15.53
C GLY A 178 -44.14 2.69 15.80
N LEU A 179 -44.45 3.50 16.81
CA LEU A 179 -45.83 3.89 17.14
C LEU A 179 -46.50 4.69 16.01
N ALA A 180 -45.78 5.63 15.40
CA ALA A 180 -46.27 6.38 14.24
C ALA A 180 -46.54 5.45 13.03
N THR A 181 -45.71 4.44 12.82
CA THR A 181 -45.85 3.46 11.75
C THR A 181 -47.04 2.53 11.99
N LEU A 182 -47.18 2.00 13.21
CA LEU A 182 -48.31 1.15 13.61
C LEU A 182 -49.64 1.90 13.53
N GLY A 183 -49.68 3.17 13.97
CA GLY A 183 -50.86 4.02 13.85
C GLY A 183 -51.25 4.28 12.38
N SER A 184 -50.26 4.52 11.53
CA SER A 184 -50.46 4.70 10.08
C SER A 184 -50.95 3.41 9.40
N LEU A 185 -50.42 2.25 9.80
CA LEU A 185 -50.83 0.94 9.30
C LEU A 185 -52.25 0.56 9.76
N ALA A 186 -52.60 0.86 11.01
CA ALA A 186 -53.95 0.63 11.53
C ALA A 186 -55.01 1.50 10.82
N LEU A 187 -54.68 2.76 10.54
CA LEU A 187 -55.49 3.64 9.70
C LEU A 187 -55.58 3.11 8.26
N TRP A 188 -54.53 2.45 7.77
CA TRP A 188 -54.48 1.85 6.44
C TRP A 188 -55.37 0.61 6.28
N LEU A 189 -55.23 -0.36 7.19
CA LEU A 189 -55.96 -1.63 7.20
C LEU A 189 -57.47 -1.44 7.37
N ARG A 190 -57.89 -0.42 8.14
CA ARG A 190 -59.31 -0.22 8.52
C ARG A 190 -60.11 0.69 7.58
N GLY A 191 -59.66 0.88 6.33
CA GLY A 191 -60.49 1.45 5.25
C GLY A 191 -60.08 2.82 4.71
N LEU A 192 -58.90 2.91 4.08
CA LEU A 192 -58.50 4.08 3.28
C LEU A 192 -59.29 4.18 1.97
N ARG A 193 -60.31 5.05 1.92
CA ARG A 193 -60.79 5.63 0.67
C ARG A 193 -60.20 7.03 0.57
N LEU A 194 -59.14 7.21 -0.23
CA LEU A 194 -58.75 8.55 -0.69
C LEU A 194 -59.98 9.16 -1.35
N SER A 195 -60.48 10.30 -0.84
CA SER A 195 -61.57 11.00 -1.52
C SER A 195 -61.05 11.43 -2.89
N ALA A 196 -61.66 10.88 -3.94
CA ALA A 196 -61.31 11.01 -5.36
C ALA A 196 -60.05 10.24 -5.82
N GLY A 197 -60.28 9.03 -6.38
CA GLY A 197 -59.32 8.27 -7.18
C GLY A 197 -58.98 6.90 -6.60
N ARG A 198 -59.54 5.82 -7.18
CA ARG A 198 -59.22 4.43 -6.82
C ARG A 198 -57.77 4.09 -7.21
N VAL A 199 -56.82 4.33 -6.32
CA VAL A 199 -55.44 3.82 -6.45
C VAL A 199 -55.45 2.30 -6.17
N PRO A 200 -55.02 1.44 -7.13
CA PRO A 200 -55.01 -0.02 -6.95
C PRO A 200 -54.16 -0.45 -5.74
N ARG A 201 -54.57 -1.53 -5.06
CA ARG A 201 -53.86 -2.06 -3.87
C ARG A 201 -52.38 -2.39 -4.15
N THR A 202 -52.05 -2.82 -5.36
CA THR A 202 -50.68 -3.16 -5.79
C THR A 202 -49.78 -1.94 -5.96
N VAL A 203 -50.32 -0.81 -6.40
CA VAL A 203 -49.60 0.48 -6.45
C VAL A 203 -49.27 0.96 -5.04
N LYS A 204 -50.16 0.71 -4.08
CA LYS A 204 -49.93 1.05 -2.67
C LYS A 204 -48.86 0.16 -2.02
N ILE A 205 -48.82 -1.13 -2.34
CA ILE A 205 -47.76 -2.05 -1.89
C ILE A 205 -46.42 -1.65 -2.51
N GLY A 206 -46.42 -1.31 -3.81
CA GLY A 206 -45.24 -0.76 -4.49
C GLY A 206 -44.72 0.52 -3.82
N TRP A 207 -45.59 1.41 -3.34
CA TRP A 207 -45.17 2.61 -2.61
C TRP A 207 -44.51 2.31 -1.26
N ILE A 208 -45.01 1.31 -0.53
CA ILE A 208 -44.41 0.90 0.75
C ILE A 208 -43.04 0.25 0.51
N LEU A 209 -42.92 -0.64 -0.47
CA LEU A 209 -41.65 -1.27 -0.83
C LEU A 209 -40.62 -0.23 -1.33
N VAL A 210 -41.03 0.67 -2.21
CA VAL A 210 -40.16 1.74 -2.74
C VAL A 210 -39.71 2.67 -1.61
N SER A 211 -40.60 3.09 -0.71
CA SER A 211 -40.23 3.95 0.42
C SER A 211 -39.27 3.28 1.42
N GLN A 212 -39.39 1.97 1.67
CA GLN A 212 -38.45 1.23 2.53
C GLN A 212 -37.08 1.07 1.86
N VAL A 213 -37.04 0.76 0.57
CA VAL A 213 -35.81 0.70 -0.22
C VAL A 213 -35.10 2.05 -0.23
N ILE A 214 -35.86 3.13 -0.39
CA ILE A 214 -35.37 4.51 -0.34
C ILE A 214 -34.81 4.85 1.04
N LEU A 215 -35.52 4.50 2.13
CA LEU A 215 -35.08 4.78 3.49
C LEU A 215 -33.75 4.09 3.80
N VAL A 216 -33.60 2.83 3.36
CA VAL A 216 -32.36 2.05 3.48
C VAL A 216 -31.24 2.69 2.65
N LEU A 217 -31.49 3.09 1.41
CA LEU A 217 -30.51 3.75 0.54
C LEU A 217 -30.05 5.11 1.09
N VAL A 218 -30.97 5.90 1.67
CA VAL A 218 -30.67 7.21 2.26
C VAL A 218 -29.88 7.04 3.57
N ALA A 219 -30.28 6.10 4.43
CA ALA A 219 -29.52 5.76 5.64
C ALA A 219 -28.11 5.24 5.32
N PHE A 220 -28.00 4.44 4.25
CA PHE A 220 -26.74 3.90 3.72
C PHE A 220 -25.84 5.00 3.12
N TYR A 221 -26.38 5.91 2.31
CA TYR A 221 -25.63 7.06 1.77
C TYR A 221 -25.15 8.00 2.88
N ALA A 222 -26.02 8.30 3.86
CA ALA A 222 -25.64 9.08 5.02
C ALA A 222 -24.50 8.40 5.79
N GLY A 223 -24.67 7.12 6.16
CA GLY A 223 -23.64 6.34 6.87
C GLY A 223 -22.28 6.30 6.15
N ARG A 224 -22.27 6.23 4.81
CA ARG A 224 -21.03 6.15 4.01
C ARG A 224 -20.29 7.47 3.82
N VAL A 225 -21.00 8.60 3.87
CA VAL A 225 -20.38 9.93 3.76
C VAL A 225 -20.05 10.50 5.14
N THR A 226 -20.72 10.02 6.20
CA THR A 226 -20.41 10.38 7.59
C THR A 226 -19.36 9.49 8.24
N ALA A 227 -19.16 8.25 7.75
CA ALA A 227 -18.03 7.45 8.20
C ALA A 227 -16.72 8.14 7.78
N PRO A 228 -15.74 8.35 8.69
CA PRO A 228 -14.40 8.72 8.27
C PRO A 228 -13.94 7.70 7.21
N PRO A 229 -13.15 8.11 6.19
CA PRO A 229 -12.49 7.12 5.36
C PRO A 229 -11.81 6.12 6.31
N PRO A 230 -11.86 4.80 6.03
CA PRO A 230 -11.07 3.86 6.81
C PRO A 230 -9.64 4.43 6.86
N PRO A 231 -9.01 4.49 8.05
CA PRO A 231 -7.61 4.86 8.16
C PRO A 231 -6.84 4.13 7.06
N LEU A 232 -5.95 4.82 6.35
CA LEU A 232 -5.21 4.26 5.21
C LEU A 232 -4.52 2.91 5.55
N PHE A 233 -4.29 2.67 6.84
CA PHE A 233 -3.57 1.53 7.40
C PHE A 233 -4.47 0.46 8.05
N GLU A 234 -5.79 0.67 8.22
CA GLU A 234 -6.71 -0.37 8.75
C GLU A 234 -7.10 -1.42 7.70
N ALA A 235 -7.03 -1.09 6.41
CA ALA A 235 -7.61 -1.91 5.33
C ALA A 235 -6.59 -2.72 4.52
N LEU A 236 -5.30 -2.67 4.86
CA LEU A 236 -4.26 -3.41 4.13
C LEU A 236 -4.11 -4.83 4.70
N PRO A 237 -4.10 -5.88 3.85
CA PRO A 237 -3.63 -7.20 4.26
C PRO A 237 -2.22 -7.05 4.85
N SER A 238 -2.05 -7.43 6.11
CA SER A 238 -0.81 -7.18 6.83
C SER A 238 0.04 -8.43 6.86
N ALA A 239 1.24 -8.38 6.28
CA ALA A 239 2.25 -9.42 6.42
C ALA A 239 2.66 -9.68 7.88
N LEU A 240 2.30 -8.78 8.80
CA LEU A 240 2.58 -8.90 10.23
C LEU A 240 1.53 -9.73 10.98
N ALA A 241 0.35 -9.98 10.39
CA ALA A 241 -0.76 -10.64 11.08
C ALA A 241 -0.50 -12.13 11.39
N HIS A 242 0.42 -12.77 10.65
CA HIS A 242 0.69 -14.20 10.71
C HIS A 242 2.00 -14.54 11.46
N LEU A 243 2.82 -13.53 11.77
CA LEU A 243 4.09 -13.74 12.47
C LEU A 243 3.86 -14.03 13.95
N SER A 244 4.62 -14.99 14.48
CA SER A 244 4.77 -15.19 15.91
C SER A 244 5.48 -13.99 16.56
N LEU A 245 5.39 -13.90 17.89
CA LEU A 245 6.04 -12.82 18.64
C LEU A 245 7.56 -12.82 18.43
N ASP A 246 8.19 -13.99 18.49
CA ASP A 246 9.65 -14.13 18.36
C ASP A 246 10.12 -13.76 16.94
N GLU A 247 9.40 -14.18 15.91
CA GLU A 247 9.67 -13.78 14.51
C GLU A 247 9.53 -12.27 14.33
N LEU A 248 8.49 -11.67 14.92
CA LEU A 248 8.27 -10.23 14.84
C LEU A 248 9.36 -9.44 15.58
N GLU A 249 9.81 -9.91 16.74
CA GLU A 249 10.91 -9.29 17.49
C GLU A 249 12.25 -9.40 16.75
N SER A 250 12.54 -10.57 16.18
CA SER A 250 13.72 -10.78 15.35
C SER A 250 13.71 -9.86 14.12
N GLN A 251 12.58 -9.83 13.39
CA GLN A 251 12.43 -9.01 12.19
C GLN A 251 12.54 -7.51 12.50
N THR A 252 11.86 -7.02 13.54
CA THR A 252 11.92 -5.60 13.91
C THR A 252 13.32 -5.17 14.35
N ARG A 253 14.08 -6.05 15.02
CA ARG A 253 15.48 -5.79 15.37
C ARG A 253 16.37 -5.72 14.13
N SER A 254 16.24 -6.67 13.20
CA SER A 254 16.99 -6.66 11.93
C SER A 254 16.66 -5.41 11.11
N ASP A 255 15.38 -5.07 10.99
CA ASP A 255 14.90 -3.90 10.26
C ASP A 255 15.37 -2.57 10.85
N LEU A 256 15.51 -2.48 12.18
CA LEU A 256 16.13 -1.31 12.80
C LEU A 256 17.59 -1.13 12.35
N GLY A 257 18.35 -2.24 12.30
CA GLY A 257 19.71 -2.26 11.75
C GLY A 257 19.73 -1.79 10.29
N ARG A 258 18.88 -2.38 9.44
CA ARG A 258 18.73 -1.98 8.03
C ARG A 258 18.39 -0.49 7.87
N LEU A 259 17.46 0.02 8.66
CA LEU A 259 17.06 1.43 8.61
C LEU A 259 18.24 2.36 8.91
N ARG A 260 19.09 2.00 9.89
CA ARG A 260 20.30 2.77 10.21
C ARG A 260 21.26 2.85 9.03
N VAL A 261 21.53 1.71 8.39
CA VAL A 261 22.45 1.63 7.24
C VAL A 261 21.89 2.42 6.05
N VAL A 262 20.61 2.22 5.70
CA VAL A 262 19.97 2.88 4.56
C VAL A 262 19.90 4.40 4.75
N VAL A 263 19.56 4.87 5.95
CA VAL A 263 19.50 6.31 6.24
C VAL A 263 20.88 6.95 6.19
N ALA A 264 21.91 6.28 6.73
CA ALA A 264 23.29 6.76 6.63
C ALA A 264 23.74 6.86 5.16
N GLY A 265 23.41 5.85 4.34
CA GLY A 265 23.67 5.87 2.90
C GLY A 265 22.95 7.02 2.17
N LEU A 266 21.70 7.33 2.52
CA LEU A 266 20.98 8.47 1.96
C LEU A 266 21.62 9.81 2.30
N ASP A 267 22.10 9.98 3.53
CA ASP A 267 22.74 11.23 3.95
C ASP A 267 24.10 11.42 3.26
N GLU A 268 24.87 10.35 3.08
CA GLU A 268 26.11 10.37 2.29
C GLU A 268 25.84 10.68 0.82
N LEU A 269 24.86 10.02 0.20
CA LEU A 269 24.44 10.25 -1.18
C LEU A 269 23.94 11.67 -1.41
N ALA A 270 23.23 12.25 -0.44
CA ALA A 270 22.78 13.64 -0.51
C ALA A 270 23.98 14.61 -0.50
N GLY A 271 24.99 14.34 0.35
CA GLY A 271 26.24 15.09 0.37
C GLY A 271 26.98 15.03 -0.96
N LYS A 272 27.33 13.82 -1.41
CA LYS A 272 28.02 13.57 -2.69
C LYS A 272 27.26 14.16 -3.88
N GLY A 273 25.94 14.02 -3.87
CA GLY A 273 25.06 14.53 -4.92
C GLY A 273 25.04 16.03 -5.08
N SER A 274 25.03 16.76 -3.96
CA SER A 274 25.06 18.22 -4.00
C SER A 274 26.36 18.74 -4.61
N VAL A 275 27.48 18.08 -4.29
CA VAL A 275 28.81 18.39 -4.83
C VAL A 275 28.86 18.04 -6.32
N LEU A 276 28.47 16.83 -6.70
CA LEU A 276 28.49 16.38 -8.09
C LEU A 276 27.60 17.28 -8.97
N GLN A 277 26.38 17.56 -8.54
CA GLN A 277 25.46 18.40 -9.30
C GLN A 277 26.01 19.82 -9.53
N SER A 278 26.65 20.40 -8.51
CA SER A 278 27.29 21.72 -8.62
C SER A 278 28.47 21.68 -9.60
N GLN A 279 29.34 20.67 -9.50
CA GLN A 279 30.47 20.47 -10.39
C GLN A 279 30.04 20.29 -11.85
N LEU A 280 29.09 19.39 -12.11
CA LEU A 280 28.56 19.13 -13.46
C LEU A 280 27.88 20.35 -14.06
N ARG A 281 27.25 21.20 -13.23
CA ARG A 281 26.64 22.45 -13.68
C ARG A 281 27.69 23.50 -14.03
N GLU A 282 28.74 23.65 -13.22
CA GLU A 282 29.85 24.57 -13.47
C GLU A 282 30.64 24.19 -14.71
N GLN A 283 30.98 22.90 -14.87
CA GLN A 283 31.68 22.39 -16.06
C GLN A 283 30.88 22.63 -17.34
N ARG A 284 29.57 22.32 -17.33
CA ARG A 284 28.69 22.59 -18.47
C ARG A 284 28.57 24.08 -18.80
N ALA A 285 28.53 24.93 -17.77
CA ALA A 285 28.50 26.38 -17.96
C ALA A 285 29.82 26.92 -18.53
N ALA A 286 30.96 26.42 -18.06
CA ALA A 286 32.30 26.81 -18.54
C ALA A 286 32.50 26.45 -20.01
N ASP A 287 32.03 25.27 -20.43
CA ASP A 287 32.14 24.78 -21.81
C ASP A 287 30.99 25.28 -22.72
N ASN A 288 30.06 26.08 -22.18
CA ASN A 288 28.86 26.57 -22.88
C ASN A 288 28.05 25.45 -23.57
N ARG A 289 27.80 24.35 -22.84
CA ARG A 289 27.13 23.15 -23.36
C ARG A 289 25.89 22.78 -22.53
N GLU A 290 24.85 22.31 -23.22
CA GLU A 290 23.60 21.90 -22.58
C GLU A 290 23.48 20.37 -22.39
N TYR A 291 24.47 19.59 -22.84
CA TYR A 291 24.49 18.13 -22.77
C TYR A 291 25.56 17.62 -21.80
N PHE A 292 25.36 16.39 -21.32
CA PHE A 292 26.35 15.64 -20.53
C PHE A 292 27.26 14.86 -21.48
N THR A 293 28.55 14.85 -21.18
CA THR A 293 29.50 13.90 -21.78
C THR A 293 29.19 12.48 -21.27
N PRO A 294 29.69 11.42 -21.92
CA PRO A 294 29.46 10.04 -21.47
C PRO A 294 29.87 9.81 -20.01
N ASP A 295 31.03 10.32 -19.58
CA ASP A 295 31.52 10.14 -18.21
C ASP A 295 30.65 10.86 -17.17
N GLU A 296 30.15 12.05 -17.49
CA GLU A 296 29.25 12.80 -16.60
C GLU A 296 27.86 12.18 -16.53
N ASP A 297 27.38 11.62 -17.65
CA ASP A 297 26.13 10.86 -17.69
C ASP A 297 26.20 9.65 -16.76
N ASP A 298 27.27 8.88 -16.90
CA ASP A 298 27.55 7.72 -16.08
C ASP A 298 27.60 8.06 -14.58
N GLN A 299 28.30 9.14 -14.20
CA GLN A 299 28.35 9.61 -12.82
C GLN A 299 26.96 9.99 -12.29
N LEU A 300 26.18 10.75 -13.06
CA LEU A 300 24.83 11.18 -12.70
C LEU A 300 23.87 9.99 -12.55
N ARG A 301 23.92 9.03 -13.48
CA ARG A 301 23.08 7.82 -13.48
C ARG A 301 23.42 6.88 -12.35
N SER A 302 24.71 6.66 -12.10
CA SER A 302 25.17 5.82 -11.01
C SER A 302 24.72 6.36 -9.64
N GLN A 303 24.82 7.67 -9.45
CA GLN A 303 24.31 8.30 -8.23
C GLN A 303 22.79 8.16 -8.10
N PHE A 304 22.05 8.26 -9.22
CA PHE A 304 20.61 8.06 -9.22
C PHE A 304 20.22 6.61 -8.90
N MET A 305 20.95 5.62 -9.40
CA MET A 305 20.73 4.20 -9.05
C MET A 305 20.94 3.92 -7.56
N SER A 306 21.99 4.50 -7.00
CA SER A 306 22.29 4.39 -5.57
C SER A 306 21.14 4.97 -4.72
N TYR A 307 20.65 6.14 -5.14
CA TYR A 307 19.48 6.77 -4.54
C TYR A 307 18.22 5.89 -4.64
N LEU A 308 17.93 5.35 -5.83
CA LEU A 308 16.77 4.48 -6.07
C LEU A 308 16.83 3.21 -5.23
N SER A 309 18.03 2.67 -5.00
CA SER A 309 18.24 1.47 -4.18
C SER A 309 17.91 1.73 -2.71
N CYS A 310 18.40 2.83 -2.14
CA CYS A 310 18.06 3.26 -0.78
C CYS A 310 16.56 3.56 -0.65
N ARG A 311 16.00 4.28 -1.64
CA ARG A 311 14.57 4.61 -1.70
C ARG A 311 13.70 3.34 -1.70
N ALA A 312 14.06 2.36 -2.51
CA ALA A 312 13.34 1.09 -2.57
C ALA A 312 13.40 0.33 -1.24
N ALA A 313 14.54 0.35 -0.54
CA ALA A 313 14.67 -0.26 0.78
C ALA A 313 13.73 0.37 1.81
N LEU A 314 13.65 1.71 1.86
CA LEU A 314 12.73 2.40 2.77
C LEU A 314 11.26 2.15 2.41
N LEU A 315 10.91 2.18 1.12
CA LEU A 315 9.54 1.90 0.68
C LEU A 315 9.10 0.47 1.03
N ARG A 316 10.02 -0.51 0.99
CA ARG A 316 9.77 -1.87 1.48
C ARG A 316 9.48 -1.90 2.98
N MET A 317 10.20 -1.13 3.78
CA MET A 317 9.90 -1.04 5.22
C MET A 317 8.54 -0.40 5.48
N VAL A 318 8.22 0.71 4.77
CA VAL A 318 6.89 1.34 4.84
C VAL A 318 5.79 0.34 4.51
N ALA A 319 5.98 -0.39 3.42
CA ALA A 319 5.12 -1.46 2.95
C ALA A 319 4.89 -2.55 4.02
N THR A 320 5.96 -3.11 4.57
CA THR A 320 5.91 -4.17 5.59
C THR A 320 5.19 -3.72 6.86
N TYR A 321 5.43 -2.47 7.29
CA TYR A 321 4.91 -1.95 8.55
C TYR A 321 3.61 -1.13 8.41
N ALA A 322 3.10 -0.95 7.19
CA ALA A 322 1.83 -0.25 6.94
C ALA A 322 0.66 -0.90 7.70
N GLY A 323 0.66 -2.23 7.82
CA GLY A 323 -0.37 -3.00 8.52
C GLY A 323 -0.14 -3.18 10.03
N PHE A 324 0.66 -2.33 10.69
CA PHE A 324 1.06 -2.51 12.11
C PHE A 324 -0.12 -2.75 13.06
N GLN A 325 -1.31 -2.22 12.75
CA GLN A 325 -2.50 -2.37 13.57
C GLN A 325 -3.00 -3.82 13.68
N SER A 326 -2.62 -4.71 12.76
CA SER A 326 -2.93 -6.14 12.83
C SER A 326 -2.19 -6.86 13.95
N VAL A 327 -1.11 -6.27 14.48
CA VAL A 327 -0.34 -6.82 15.60
C VAL A 327 -1.13 -6.67 16.89
N ARG A 328 -1.40 -7.80 17.55
CA ARG A 328 -2.25 -7.85 18.76
C ARG A 328 -1.57 -7.18 19.96
N ASP A 329 -0.30 -7.48 20.16
CA ASP A 329 0.47 -7.02 21.33
C ASP A 329 0.88 -5.56 21.21
N THR A 330 0.66 -4.80 22.27
CA THR A 330 0.83 -3.33 22.27
C THR A 330 2.28 -2.89 22.06
N GLY A 331 3.25 -3.60 22.68
CA GLY A 331 4.68 -3.32 22.54
C GLY A 331 5.19 -3.55 21.12
N PRO A 332 5.10 -4.78 20.58
CA PRO A 332 5.49 -5.08 19.20
C PRO A 332 4.74 -4.23 18.17
N ARG A 333 3.44 -3.97 18.36
CA ARG A 333 2.67 -3.06 17.51
C ARG A 333 3.28 -1.66 17.46
N ALA A 334 3.72 -1.13 18.60
CA ALA A 334 4.39 0.16 18.68
C ALA A 334 5.76 0.14 17.98
N ARG A 335 6.55 -0.94 18.11
CA ARG A 335 7.81 -1.12 17.37
C ARG A 335 7.59 -1.09 15.86
N CYS A 336 6.61 -1.82 15.37
CA CYS A 336 6.21 -1.83 13.96
C CYS A 336 5.80 -0.43 13.47
N MET A 337 4.96 0.26 14.23
CA MET A 337 4.54 1.63 13.89
C MET A 337 5.73 2.57 13.77
N LEU A 338 6.65 2.53 14.73
CA LEU A 338 7.83 3.41 14.77
C LEU A 338 8.76 3.15 13.57
N LEU A 339 9.02 1.88 13.23
CA LEU A 339 9.84 1.52 12.07
C LEU A 339 9.18 1.97 10.76
N GLY A 340 7.89 1.70 10.57
CA GLY A 340 7.15 2.11 9.38
C GLY A 340 7.10 3.64 9.23
N TYR A 341 6.89 4.36 10.33
CA TYR A 341 6.87 5.82 10.31
C TYR A 341 8.26 6.42 10.07
N ALA A 342 9.29 5.92 10.74
CA ALA A 342 10.66 6.38 10.54
C ALA A 342 11.12 6.16 9.10
N ALA A 343 10.84 4.99 8.51
CA ALA A 343 11.13 4.73 7.09
C ALA A 343 10.33 5.66 6.16
N GLY A 344 9.04 5.86 6.44
CA GLY A 344 8.15 6.74 5.66
C GLY A 344 8.57 8.21 5.70
N ALA A 345 8.93 8.71 6.87
CA ALA A 345 9.45 10.07 7.04
C ALA A 345 10.81 10.23 6.35
N SER A 346 11.70 9.24 6.46
CA SER A 346 13.02 9.25 5.82
C SER A 346 12.92 9.30 4.31
N VAL A 347 12.08 8.46 3.69
CA VAL A 347 11.96 8.42 2.23
C VAL A 347 11.28 9.66 1.68
N PHE A 348 10.30 10.22 2.42
CA PHE A 348 9.62 11.44 1.99
C PHE A 348 10.56 12.66 2.08
N ASP A 349 11.36 12.76 3.15
CA ASP A 349 12.42 13.77 3.25
C ASP A 349 13.46 13.63 2.13
N ALA A 350 13.97 12.41 1.92
CA ALA A 350 14.96 12.14 0.88
C ALA A 350 14.43 12.45 -0.53
N ASP A 351 13.19 12.07 -0.84
CA ASP A 351 12.53 12.39 -2.12
C ASP A 351 12.39 13.92 -2.28
N LEU A 352 12.03 14.65 -1.22
CA LEU A 352 11.95 16.11 -1.27
C LEU A 352 13.31 16.76 -1.51
N ARG A 353 14.38 16.29 -0.84
CA ARG A 353 15.75 16.78 -1.04
C ARG A 353 16.25 16.49 -2.45
N PHE A 354 16.07 15.26 -2.93
CA PHE A 354 16.53 14.82 -4.25
C PHE A 354 15.82 15.59 -5.38
N VAL A 355 14.49 15.72 -5.31
CA VAL A 355 13.73 16.48 -6.30
C VAL A 355 14.09 17.97 -6.28
N SER A 356 14.34 18.53 -5.10
CA SER A 356 14.82 19.92 -4.98
C SER A 356 16.19 20.12 -5.59
N LEU A 357 17.11 19.19 -5.38
CA LEU A 357 18.49 19.30 -5.88
C LEU A 357 18.51 19.55 -7.39
N TYR A 358 17.67 18.83 -8.14
CA TYR A 358 17.62 18.93 -9.60
C TYR A 358 16.50 19.86 -10.14
N SER A 359 15.75 20.59 -9.30
CA SER A 359 14.54 21.30 -9.73
C SER A 359 14.78 22.31 -10.86
N ASP A 360 15.91 23.01 -10.77
CA ASP A 360 16.29 24.13 -11.64
C ASP A 360 17.26 23.72 -12.77
N ASP A 361 17.66 22.44 -12.83
CA ASP A 361 18.57 21.89 -13.83
C ASP A 361 17.80 21.07 -14.87
N GLN A 362 17.26 21.74 -15.88
CA GLN A 362 16.42 21.09 -16.89
C GLN A 362 17.15 19.97 -17.66
N PRO A 363 18.42 20.11 -18.08
CA PRO A 363 19.14 19.01 -18.70
C PRO A 363 19.30 17.80 -17.77
N ALA A 364 19.68 18.00 -16.49
CA ALA A 364 19.81 16.89 -15.54
C ALA A 364 18.47 16.16 -15.36
N ARG A 365 17.36 16.90 -15.26
CA ARG A 365 16.02 16.31 -15.16
C ARG A 365 15.62 15.50 -16.39
N ARG A 366 15.96 15.95 -17.60
CA ARG A 366 15.71 15.16 -18.82
C ARG A 366 16.52 13.87 -18.76
N LYS A 367 17.79 13.98 -18.37
CA LYS A 367 18.73 12.87 -18.33
C LYS A 367 18.30 11.78 -17.33
N LEU A 368 17.94 12.18 -16.11
CA LEU A 368 17.45 11.28 -15.06
C LEU A 368 16.08 10.62 -15.38
N ASN A 369 15.36 11.12 -16.39
CA ASN A 369 14.08 10.55 -16.84
C ASN A 369 14.23 9.69 -18.11
N GLU A 370 15.41 9.59 -18.72
CA GLU A 370 15.67 8.63 -19.80
C GLU A 370 15.65 7.20 -19.23
N ALA A 371 15.07 6.26 -19.98
CA ALA A 371 15.10 4.84 -19.60
C ALA A 371 16.52 4.29 -19.65
N ASP A 372 16.82 3.37 -18.73
CA ASP A 372 18.03 2.57 -18.73
C ASP A 372 17.66 1.09 -18.57
N PRO A 373 17.53 0.34 -19.68
CA PRO A 373 17.17 -1.09 -19.62
C PRO A 373 18.21 -1.96 -18.91
N THR A 374 19.49 -1.58 -18.96
CA THR A 374 20.59 -2.34 -18.36
C THR A 374 20.50 -2.30 -16.84
N ALA A 375 20.20 -1.14 -16.26
CA ALA A 375 19.91 -0.99 -14.84
C ALA A 375 18.43 -1.24 -14.48
N GLY A 376 17.57 -1.42 -15.49
CA GLY A 376 16.13 -1.58 -15.36
C GLY A 376 15.41 -0.37 -14.77
N ILE A 377 15.92 0.85 -15.04
CA ILE A 377 15.20 2.09 -14.73
C ILE A 377 14.23 2.40 -15.89
N PRO A 378 12.92 2.51 -15.63
CA PRO A 378 11.97 2.93 -16.65
C PRO A 378 12.00 4.45 -16.88
N ALA A 379 11.62 4.89 -18.08
CA ALA A 379 11.51 6.32 -18.39
C ALA A 379 10.59 7.07 -17.40
N GLY A 380 10.87 8.35 -17.16
CA GLY A 380 10.05 9.20 -16.27
C GLY A 380 10.18 8.86 -14.78
N MET A 381 11.27 8.22 -14.34
CA MET A 381 11.43 7.80 -12.95
C MET A 381 11.53 8.99 -11.98
N LEU A 382 12.31 10.02 -12.30
CA LEU A 382 12.41 11.23 -11.47
C LEU A 382 11.08 11.98 -11.40
N ASP A 383 10.37 12.07 -12.52
CA ASP A 383 9.06 12.73 -12.55
C ASP A 383 8.02 11.98 -11.68
N ARG A 384 8.06 10.65 -11.66
CA ARG A 384 7.24 9.85 -10.73
C ARG A 384 7.60 10.08 -9.25
N ILE A 385 8.89 10.24 -8.92
CA ILE A 385 9.30 10.61 -7.56
C ILE A 385 8.74 11.99 -7.19
N ARG A 386 8.79 12.94 -8.12
CA ARG A 386 8.22 14.28 -7.94
C ARG A 386 6.69 14.24 -7.75
N GLU A 387 5.98 13.41 -8.49
CA GLU A 387 4.54 13.18 -8.31
C GLU A 387 4.25 12.56 -6.94
N SER A 388 5.10 11.64 -6.47
CA SER A 388 4.97 11.01 -5.15
C SER A 388 5.05 12.03 -4.01
N VAL A 389 6.02 12.95 -4.03
CA VAL A 389 6.15 14.00 -2.98
C VAL A 389 5.11 15.10 -3.08
N SER A 390 4.52 15.31 -4.26
CA SER A 390 3.42 16.27 -4.44
C SER A 390 2.04 15.66 -4.24
N SER A 391 1.96 14.36 -3.98
CA SER A 391 0.72 13.66 -3.68
C SER A 391 0.15 14.08 -2.33
N GLY A 392 -1.03 14.71 -2.35
CA GLY A 392 -1.77 15.06 -1.14
C GLY A 392 -2.13 13.84 -0.28
N ARG A 393 -2.28 12.66 -0.88
CA ARG A 393 -2.50 11.40 -0.15
C ARG A 393 -1.27 11.00 0.68
N ASN A 394 -0.07 11.10 0.11
CA ASN A 394 1.17 10.73 0.81
C ASN A 394 1.45 11.72 1.94
N ALA A 395 1.25 13.02 1.69
CA ALA A 395 1.35 14.05 2.72
C ALA A 395 0.35 13.82 3.87
N GLN A 396 -0.90 13.46 3.55
CA GLN A 396 -1.91 13.12 4.56
C GLN A 396 -1.51 11.87 5.36
N ALA A 397 -1.06 10.81 4.70
CA ALA A 397 -0.61 9.57 5.37
C ALA A 397 0.52 9.85 6.38
N LEU A 398 1.49 10.68 5.99
CA LEU A 398 2.60 11.07 6.86
C LEU A 398 2.14 11.94 8.04
N ALA A 399 1.18 12.84 7.81
CA ALA A 399 0.59 13.65 8.87
C ALA A 399 -0.22 12.82 9.87
N GLU A 400 -0.98 11.82 9.40
CA GLU A 400 -1.72 10.87 10.23
C GLU A 400 -0.78 10.04 11.11
N MET A 401 0.30 9.49 10.53
CA MET A 401 1.32 8.75 11.29
C MET A 401 2.04 9.65 12.29
N GLY A 402 2.34 10.90 11.93
CA GLY A 402 2.91 11.88 12.84
C GLY A 402 1.99 12.21 14.02
N ALA A 403 0.70 12.43 13.77
CA ALA A 403 -0.27 12.66 14.83
C ALA A 403 -0.41 11.43 15.75
N TYR A 404 -0.41 10.22 15.17
CA TYR A 404 -0.42 8.97 15.93
C TYR A 404 0.82 8.84 16.82
N PHE A 405 2.01 9.12 16.28
CA PHE A 405 3.27 9.11 17.04
C PHE A 405 3.21 10.08 18.21
N GLN A 406 2.86 11.35 17.98
CA GLN A 406 2.82 12.37 19.03
C GLN A 406 1.80 12.04 20.13
N THR A 407 0.67 11.43 19.78
CA THR A 407 -0.37 11.04 20.74
C THR A 407 0.10 9.92 21.68
N HIS A 408 0.93 8.99 21.20
CA HIS A 408 1.32 7.79 21.95
C HIS A 408 2.76 7.85 22.50
N ARG A 409 3.55 8.86 22.10
CA ARG A 409 4.97 9.03 22.42
C ARG A 409 5.30 8.79 23.90
N GLU A 410 4.67 9.54 24.80
CA GLU A 410 4.90 9.45 26.26
C GLU A 410 4.60 8.05 26.82
N THR A 411 3.56 7.40 26.31
CA THR A 411 3.18 6.05 26.70
C THR A 411 4.25 5.04 26.28
N TRP A 412 4.82 5.18 25.08
CA TRP A 412 5.85 4.26 24.58
C TRP A 412 7.21 4.46 25.26
N ILE A 413 7.55 5.71 25.60
CA ILE A 413 8.71 6.03 26.45
C ILE A 413 8.57 5.32 27.80
N SER A 414 7.42 5.51 28.46
CA SER A 414 7.15 4.91 29.77
C SER A 414 7.15 3.38 29.72
N ALA A 415 6.63 2.81 28.64
CA ALA A 415 6.56 1.36 28.44
C ALA A 415 7.88 0.72 27.97
N HIS A 416 8.95 1.50 27.75
CA HIS A 416 10.26 1.00 27.30
C HIS A 416 10.14 0.10 26.05
N VAL A 417 9.34 0.53 25.07
CA VAL A 417 9.06 -0.24 23.84
C VAL A 417 10.36 -0.59 23.10
N TRP A 418 11.33 0.31 23.10
CA TRP A 418 12.69 0.10 22.60
C TRP A 418 13.72 0.35 23.71
N PRO A 419 14.92 -0.27 23.64
CA PRO A 419 16.07 0.17 24.43
C PRO A 419 16.32 1.66 24.27
N ARG A 420 16.87 2.31 25.30
CA ARG A 420 17.01 3.78 25.36
C ARG A 420 17.76 4.36 24.15
N ASP A 421 18.83 3.69 23.72
CA ASP A 421 19.65 4.16 22.61
C ASP A 421 18.93 4.01 21.26
N ASP A 422 18.22 2.89 21.06
CA ASP A 422 17.40 2.65 19.88
C ASP A 422 16.23 3.63 19.77
N TRP A 423 15.56 3.88 20.90
CA TRP A 423 14.51 4.90 20.99
C TRP A 423 15.05 6.28 20.62
N GLY A 424 16.15 6.71 21.24
CA GLY A 424 16.74 8.02 21.00
C GLY A 424 17.13 8.22 19.53
N TRP A 425 17.64 7.17 18.88
CA TRP A 425 17.96 7.22 17.45
C TRP A 425 16.71 7.33 16.56
N LEU A 426 15.68 6.50 16.81
CA LEU A 426 14.42 6.51 16.04
C LEU A 426 13.67 7.83 16.20
N GLU A 427 13.55 8.31 17.43
CA GLU A 427 12.91 9.58 17.76
C GLU A 427 13.63 10.75 17.10
N GLY A 428 14.96 10.79 17.22
CA GLY A 428 15.77 11.79 16.53
C GLY A 428 15.64 11.72 15.01
N LEU A 429 15.38 10.55 14.43
CA LEU A 429 15.13 10.38 12.99
C LEU A 429 13.78 10.92 12.56
N ILE A 430 12.74 10.54 13.29
CA ILE A 430 11.40 11.03 13.03
C ILE A 430 11.34 12.56 13.15
N ASP A 431 11.90 13.12 14.23
CA ASP A 431 11.84 14.55 14.50
C ASP A 431 12.67 15.35 13.47
N ARG A 432 13.87 14.89 13.08
CA ARG A 432 14.70 15.57 12.07
C ARG A 432 14.04 15.56 10.68
N SER A 433 13.54 14.40 10.23
CA SER A 433 12.86 14.29 8.94
C SER A 433 11.58 15.12 8.92
N ALA A 434 10.77 15.07 9.98
CA ALA A 434 9.56 15.88 10.10
C ALA A 434 9.86 17.40 10.12
N ALA A 435 10.97 17.82 10.70
CA ALA A 435 11.41 19.23 10.65
C ALA A 435 11.82 19.64 9.23
N GLN A 436 12.63 18.84 8.54
CA GLN A 436 13.07 19.11 7.17
C GLN A 436 11.90 19.16 6.18
N ILE A 437 10.93 18.25 6.31
CA ILE A 437 9.72 18.23 5.48
C ILE A 437 8.91 19.52 5.66
N ARG A 438 8.73 19.97 6.92
CA ARG A 438 8.04 21.23 7.22
C ARG A 438 8.78 22.44 6.64
N GLN A 439 10.10 22.50 6.82
CA GLN A 439 10.92 23.58 6.29
C GLN A 439 10.84 23.63 4.75
N SER A 440 10.99 22.49 4.09
CA SER A 440 10.83 22.35 2.64
C SER A 440 9.47 22.80 2.12
N ALA A 441 8.39 22.57 2.88
CA ALA A 441 7.05 23.04 2.54
C ALA A 441 6.91 24.57 2.71
N MET A 442 7.55 25.14 3.75
CA MET A 442 7.54 26.58 4.02
C MET A 442 8.39 27.39 3.04
N ASP A 443 9.61 26.96 2.74
CA ASP A 443 10.52 27.65 1.80
C ASP A 443 9.95 27.69 0.37
N ARG A 444 9.13 26.68 0.02
CA ARG A 444 8.46 26.58 -1.29
C ARG A 444 7.06 27.20 -1.33
N ALA A 445 6.50 27.58 -0.18
CA ALA A 445 5.30 28.42 -0.13
C ALA A 445 5.58 29.86 -0.58
N GLY A 446 6.85 30.30 -0.56
CA GLY A 446 7.30 31.57 -1.13
C GLY A 446 7.39 31.58 -2.66
N THR A 447 7.62 30.43 -3.30
CA THR A 447 7.70 30.31 -4.77
C THR A 447 7.29 28.91 -5.25
N ARG A 448 6.18 28.87 -6.01
CA ARG A 448 5.94 27.93 -7.13
C ARG A 448 5.53 26.47 -6.85
N PHE A 449 5.08 26.08 -5.65
CA PHE A 449 4.47 24.74 -5.46
C PHE A 449 2.96 24.70 -5.81
N GLU A 450 2.22 25.76 -5.48
CA GLU A 450 0.79 25.93 -5.83
C GLU A 450 0.54 25.89 -7.36
N GLN A 451 1.47 26.39 -8.17
CA GLN A 451 1.36 26.38 -9.64
C GLN A 451 1.64 25.01 -10.27
N ILE A 452 2.46 24.16 -9.63
CA ILE A 452 2.69 22.77 -10.04
C ILE A 452 1.42 21.95 -9.79
N LEU A 453 0.75 22.17 -8.65
CA LEU A 453 -0.58 21.60 -8.38
C LEU A 453 -1.65 22.07 -9.37
N ALA A 454 -1.59 23.33 -9.82
CA ALA A 454 -2.57 23.87 -10.77
C ALA A 454 -2.35 23.37 -12.22
N ARG A 455 -1.09 23.18 -12.67
CA ARG A 455 -0.77 22.72 -14.03
C ARG A 455 -0.97 21.22 -14.24
N VAL A 456 -0.69 20.39 -13.23
CA VAL A 456 -1.00 18.95 -13.29
C VAL A 456 -2.51 18.69 -13.31
N ARG A 457 -3.32 19.67 -12.86
CA ARG A 457 -4.79 19.59 -12.92
C ARG A 457 -5.38 19.86 -14.31
N GLN A 458 -4.60 20.35 -15.28
CA GLN A 458 -5.11 20.78 -16.58
C GLN A 458 -4.78 19.85 -17.77
N ASP A 459 -3.82 18.92 -17.64
CA ASP A 459 -3.39 18.05 -18.76
C ASP A 459 -3.50 16.53 -18.50
N SER A 460 -4.40 16.08 -17.62
CA SER A 460 -4.68 14.65 -17.49
C SER A 460 -6.16 14.35 -17.33
N TYR A 461 -6.92 14.54 -18.41
CA TYR A 461 -8.10 13.70 -18.68
C TYR A 461 -7.62 12.47 -19.46
N THR A 462 -7.24 11.43 -18.70
CA THR A 462 -7.24 10.06 -19.21
C THR A 462 -7.96 9.20 -18.18
N PRO A 463 -8.98 8.42 -18.57
CA PRO A 463 -9.86 7.74 -17.61
C PRO A 463 -9.12 6.60 -16.91
N ALA A 464 -9.30 6.51 -15.59
CA ALA A 464 -9.20 5.30 -14.77
C ALA A 464 -8.09 4.28 -15.12
N TYR A 465 -6.83 4.59 -14.78
CA TYR A 465 -5.77 3.59 -14.54
C TYR A 465 -4.59 4.12 -13.69
N ALA A 466 -4.82 5.07 -12.78
CA ALA A 466 -3.73 5.75 -12.04
C ALA A 466 -3.72 5.56 -10.52
N VAL A 467 -4.49 4.59 -10.00
CA VAL A 467 -4.34 4.09 -8.61
C VAL A 467 -4.00 2.59 -8.58
N GLN A 468 -4.01 1.92 -9.73
CA GLN A 468 -3.27 0.67 -9.92
C GLN A 468 -1.83 0.93 -10.42
N SER A 469 -1.45 2.06 -11.00
CA SER A 469 -0.09 2.12 -11.59
C SER A 469 1.06 2.40 -10.60
N VAL A 470 0.89 3.30 -9.63
CA VAL A 470 2.01 3.64 -8.70
C VAL A 470 2.04 2.72 -7.48
N VAL A 471 0.88 2.13 -7.12
CA VAL A 471 0.75 1.16 -6.02
C VAL A 471 0.53 -0.28 -6.52
N SER A 472 0.25 -0.55 -7.80
CA SER A 472 0.19 -1.95 -8.29
C SER A 472 1.12 -2.25 -9.47
N THR A 473 1.81 -1.25 -10.05
CA THR A 473 2.96 -1.52 -10.96
C THR A 473 4.31 -1.38 -10.25
N TRP A 474 4.35 -0.82 -9.04
CA TRP A 474 5.59 -0.67 -8.23
C TRP A 474 5.44 -1.07 -6.75
N ILE A 475 4.22 -1.02 -6.21
CA ILE A 475 3.85 -1.66 -4.93
C ILE A 475 2.99 -2.90 -5.24
N GLY A 476 3.25 -3.54 -6.38
CA GLY A 476 2.70 -4.87 -6.68
C GLY A 476 3.21 -5.95 -5.73
N ASP A 477 4.37 -5.72 -5.11
CA ASP A 477 5.01 -6.66 -4.17
C ASP A 477 5.56 -5.95 -2.92
N THR A 478 4.75 -5.09 -2.29
CA THR A 478 4.63 -5.10 -0.82
C THR A 478 4.48 -6.56 -0.44
N ARG A 479 5.47 -7.18 0.24
CA ARG A 479 5.47 -8.59 0.69
C ARG A 479 4.06 -9.15 0.60
N LEU A 480 3.73 -9.84 -0.51
CA LEU A 480 2.45 -10.55 -0.58
C LEU A 480 2.48 -11.38 0.69
N ALA A 481 1.56 -11.09 1.62
CA ALA A 481 1.51 -11.72 2.94
C ALA A 481 1.34 -13.25 2.86
N GLU A 482 1.39 -13.80 1.65
CA GLU A 482 1.15 -15.18 1.23
C GLU A 482 2.27 -15.75 0.34
N TRP A 483 3.37 -15.04 0.02
CA TRP A 483 4.46 -15.67 -0.76
C TRP A 483 5.41 -16.45 0.16
N GLU A 484 5.07 -17.71 0.39
CA GLU A 484 6.03 -18.70 0.86
C GLU A 484 7.10 -18.89 -0.23
N PRO A 485 8.40 -18.94 0.13
CA PRO A 485 9.42 -19.29 -0.85
C PRO A 485 9.16 -20.65 -1.49
N LEU A 486 9.46 -20.75 -2.78
CA LEU A 486 9.33 -22.04 -3.49
C LEU A 486 10.26 -23.12 -2.91
N ILE A 487 11.39 -22.72 -2.33
CA ILE A 487 12.35 -23.62 -1.70
C ILE A 487 12.02 -23.70 -0.21
N ARG A 488 11.68 -24.91 0.25
CA ARG A 488 11.35 -25.17 1.65
C ARG A 488 12.61 -25.48 2.46
N THR A 489 12.55 -25.21 3.77
CA THR A 489 13.63 -25.51 4.73
C THR A 489 14.08 -26.96 4.67
N GLU A 490 13.16 -27.93 4.53
CA GLU A 490 13.51 -29.35 4.46
C GLU A 490 14.32 -29.67 3.20
N GLN A 491 14.03 -28.98 2.09
CA GLN A 491 14.77 -29.14 0.84
C GLN A 491 16.17 -28.55 0.95
N ILE A 492 16.33 -27.40 1.63
CA ILE A 492 17.64 -26.79 1.90
C ILE A 492 18.51 -27.76 2.72
N LEU A 493 17.95 -28.29 3.81
CA LEU A 493 18.64 -29.27 4.66
C LEU A 493 19.00 -30.55 3.90
N ALA A 494 18.13 -31.01 2.99
CA ALA A 494 18.38 -32.19 2.17
C ALA A 494 19.53 -31.99 1.16
N VAL A 495 19.75 -30.76 0.67
CA VAL A 495 20.83 -30.47 -0.29
C VAL A 495 22.14 -30.02 0.38
N GLN A 496 22.11 -29.64 1.67
CA GLN A 496 23.28 -29.18 2.40
C GLN A 496 24.48 -30.15 2.32
N GLY A 497 24.22 -31.47 2.37
CA GLY A 497 25.27 -32.49 2.27
C GLY A 497 25.99 -32.54 0.91
N GLN A 498 25.48 -31.85 -0.11
CA GLN A 498 26.12 -31.73 -1.42
C GLN A 498 27.11 -30.55 -1.49
N LEU A 499 26.96 -29.58 -0.59
CA LEU A 499 27.76 -28.36 -0.53
C LEU A 499 29.14 -28.64 0.06
N ARG A 500 30.12 -27.84 -0.34
CA ARG A 500 31.48 -27.85 0.20
C ARG A 500 31.96 -26.42 0.44
N PRO A 501 32.80 -26.21 1.46
CA PRO A 501 33.43 -24.91 1.69
C PRO A 501 34.04 -24.34 0.40
N GLY A 502 33.72 -23.09 0.11
CA GLY A 502 34.08 -22.38 -1.11
C GLY A 502 33.02 -22.41 -2.21
N ASP A 503 31.93 -23.15 -2.08
CA ASP A 503 30.85 -23.08 -3.07
C ASP A 503 30.25 -21.66 -3.14
N ILE A 504 30.02 -21.18 -4.37
CA ILE A 504 29.36 -19.90 -4.65
C ILE A 504 27.87 -20.18 -4.81
N LEU A 505 27.06 -19.52 -3.99
CA LEU A 505 25.61 -19.61 -4.02
C LEU A 505 25.08 -18.46 -4.88
N LEU A 506 24.22 -18.76 -5.84
CA LEU A 506 23.45 -17.76 -6.58
C LEU A 506 21.99 -17.89 -6.19
N GLU A 507 21.38 -16.77 -5.83
CA GLU A 507 20.05 -16.76 -5.22
C GLU A 507 19.15 -15.76 -5.92
N ARG A 508 17.89 -16.13 -6.12
CA ARG A 508 16.83 -15.22 -6.56
C ARG A 508 15.63 -15.37 -5.64
N ARG A 509 15.23 -14.26 -5.04
CA ARG A 509 14.02 -14.13 -4.23
C ARG A 509 13.06 -13.24 -5.01
N ASN A 510 12.06 -13.81 -5.68
CA ASN A 510 11.11 -13.07 -6.53
C ASN A 510 10.41 -11.97 -5.72
N TRP A 511 10.05 -12.22 -4.47
CA TRP A 511 9.37 -11.23 -3.61
C TRP A 511 10.25 -10.03 -3.20
N PHE A 512 11.51 -9.93 -3.64
CA PHE A 512 12.36 -8.76 -3.42
C PHE A 512 12.30 -7.78 -4.61
N LEU A 513 11.65 -6.63 -4.39
CA LEU A 513 11.55 -5.52 -5.35
C LEU A 513 12.93 -4.94 -5.77
N SER A 514 14.01 -5.20 -5.02
CA SER A 514 15.38 -4.81 -5.43
C SER A 514 15.86 -5.54 -6.69
N ASN A 515 15.26 -6.69 -7.04
CA ASN A 515 15.53 -7.35 -8.32
C ASN A 515 15.21 -6.43 -9.49
N ALA A 516 14.28 -5.48 -9.31
CA ALA A 516 13.94 -4.46 -10.30
C ALA A 516 15.01 -3.36 -10.49
N PHE A 517 16.19 -3.47 -9.88
CA PHE A 517 17.33 -2.55 -10.12
C PHE A 517 18.65 -3.27 -10.42
N LEU A 518 18.69 -4.61 -10.36
CA LEU A 518 19.88 -5.41 -10.65
C LEU A 518 19.75 -6.05 -12.04
N PRO A 519 20.81 -6.07 -12.88
CA PRO A 519 20.74 -6.65 -14.22
C PRO A 519 20.59 -8.18 -14.15
N GLY A 520 19.66 -8.72 -14.96
CA GLY A 520 19.57 -10.16 -15.21
C GLY A 520 18.63 -10.98 -14.31
N PHE A 521 18.63 -12.30 -14.52
CA PHE A 521 17.81 -13.24 -13.75
C PHE A 521 18.35 -13.46 -12.32
N TRP A 522 19.67 -13.45 -12.13
CA TRP A 522 20.35 -13.72 -10.85
C TRP A 522 20.77 -12.41 -10.17
N PRO A 523 20.10 -11.99 -9.08
CA PRO A 523 20.36 -10.72 -8.39
C PRO A 523 21.41 -10.83 -7.27
N HIS A 524 21.59 -12.00 -6.66
CA HIS A 524 22.38 -12.15 -5.43
C HIS A 524 23.39 -13.28 -5.52
N ALA A 525 24.49 -13.12 -4.79
CA ALA A 525 25.50 -14.15 -4.61
C ALA A 525 26.01 -14.19 -3.17
N ALA A 526 26.32 -15.38 -2.67
CA ALA A 526 26.85 -15.61 -1.33
C ALA A 526 27.95 -16.69 -1.35
N LEU A 527 28.72 -16.79 -0.27
CA LEU A 527 29.80 -17.77 -0.13
C LEU A 527 29.45 -18.80 0.94
N TYR A 528 29.37 -20.07 0.56
CA TYR A 528 29.26 -21.16 1.52
C TYR A 528 30.63 -21.47 2.13
N VAL A 529 30.73 -21.37 3.46
CA VAL A 529 31.99 -21.55 4.20
C VAL A 529 32.06 -22.88 4.97
N GLY A 530 30.92 -23.56 5.14
CA GLY A 530 30.84 -24.83 5.89
C GLY A 530 30.56 -24.62 7.37
N GLY A 531 30.70 -25.66 8.19
CA GLY A 531 30.61 -25.55 9.66
C GLY A 531 31.97 -25.50 10.36
N ALA A 532 31.99 -25.55 11.69
CA ALA A 532 33.24 -25.55 12.47
C ALA A 532 34.20 -26.68 12.07
N GLU A 533 33.68 -27.89 11.83
CA GLU A 533 34.50 -29.05 11.41
C GLU A 533 35.14 -28.83 10.03
N ASP A 534 34.45 -28.13 9.12
CA ASP A 534 35.00 -27.76 7.82
C ASP A 534 36.12 -26.72 7.95
N LEU A 535 35.92 -25.69 8.77
CA LEU A 535 36.95 -24.69 9.03
C LEU A 535 38.18 -25.33 9.69
N GLU A 536 38.00 -26.30 10.59
CA GLU A 536 39.11 -27.04 11.20
C GLU A 536 39.83 -27.91 10.17
N ARG A 537 39.08 -28.64 9.33
CA ARG A 537 39.64 -29.45 8.23
C ARG A 537 40.47 -28.61 7.25
N LEU A 538 40.05 -27.37 7.01
CA LEU A 538 40.77 -26.41 6.17
C LEU A 538 41.92 -25.69 6.88
N GLY A 539 42.14 -25.95 8.18
CA GLY A 539 43.19 -25.34 8.99
C GLY A 539 42.95 -23.87 9.31
N LEU A 540 41.71 -23.37 9.16
CA LEU A 540 41.31 -22.00 9.47
C LEU A 540 41.06 -21.79 10.96
N ILE A 541 40.60 -22.84 11.64
CA ILE A 541 40.45 -22.89 13.09
C ILE A 541 41.11 -24.15 13.62
N ARG A 542 41.41 -24.16 14.91
CA ARG A 542 41.91 -25.33 15.63
C ARG A 542 41.23 -25.46 16.97
N ARG A 543 40.99 -26.70 17.39
CA ARG A 543 40.41 -26.98 18.69
C ARG A 543 41.45 -26.88 19.80
N GLU A 544 41.19 -26.03 20.80
CA GLU A 544 41.95 -25.93 22.05
C GLU A 544 41.05 -26.36 23.21
N GLY A 545 41.15 -27.65 23.59
CA GLY A 545 40.26 -28.27 24.58
C GLY A 545 38.81 -28.35 24.09
N ASN A 546 37.91 -27.63 24.77
CA ASN A 546 36.48 -27.57 24.42
C ASN A 546 36.09 -26.33 23.59
N ALA A 547 37.05 -25.47 23.24
CA ALA A 547 36.82 -24.28 22.45
C ALA A 547 37.56 -24.35 21.10
N TYR A 548 37.12 -23.54 20.15
CA TYR A 548 37.85 -23.30 18.91
C TYR A 548 38.57 -21.96 18.97
N THR A 549 39.72 -21.88 18.33
CA THR A 549 40.48 -20.64 18.12
C THR A 549 41.00 -20.58 16.69
N SER A 550 41.44 -19.41 16.24
CA SER A 550 42.10 -19.23 14.95
C SER A 550 43.40 -18.48 15.11
N ASP A 551 44.42 -18.84 14.32
CA ASP A 551 45.65 -18.07 14.23
C ASP A 551 45.47 -16.81 13.37
N ASP A 552 44.43 -16.77 12.51
CA ASP A 552 44.01 -15.57 11.78
C ASP A 552 43.22 -14.62 12.70
N PRO A 553 43.65 -13.36 12.85
CA PRO A 553 43.00 -12.42 13.76
C PRO A 553 41.58 -12.07 13.33
N THR A 554 41.30 -12.02 12.01
CA THR A 554 39.97 -11.65 11.50
C THR A 554 38.96 -12.76 11.72
N ILE A 555 39.37 -14.01 11.54
CA ILE A 555 38.54 -15.17 11.88
C ILE A 555 38.32 -15.21 13.39
N ARG A 556 39.38 -15.02 14.20
CA ARG A 556 39.29 -15.05 15.67
C ARG A 556 38.31 -14.02 16.22
N GLU A 557 38.28 -12.82 15.64
CA GLU A 557 37.36 -11.74 16.03
C GLU A 557 35.89 -12.14 15.89
N HIS A 558 35.54 -12.81 14.79
CA HIS A 558 34.16 -13.21 14.47
C HIS A 558 33.81 -14.65 14.82
N LEU A 559 34.77 -15.44 15.32
CA LEU A 559 34.61 -16.88 15.54
C LEU A 559 33.51 -17.19 16.56
N ALA A 560 33.39 -16.40 17.63
CA ALA A 560 32.37 -16.60 18.64
C ALA A 560 30.95 -16.44 18.06
N ASP A 561 30.74 -15.39 17.27
CA ASP A 561 29.45 -15.12 16.62
C ASP A 561 29.14 -16.19 15.56
N TYR A 562 30.15 -16.61 14.79
CA TYR A 562 30.01 -17.65 13.79
C TYR A 562 29.66 -19.02 14.39
N LEU A 563 30.22 -19.37 15.55
CA LEU A 563 29.92 -20.62 16.25
C LEU A 563 28.61 -20.59 17.03
N ALA A 564 28.06 -19.40 17.29
CA ALA A 564 26.74 -19.28 17.90
C ALA A 564 25.66 -19.77 16.93
N PRO A 565 24.54 -20.32 17.43
CA PRO A 565 23.38 -20.60 16.59
C PRO A 565 22.85 -19.31 15.94
N ALA A 566 22.44 -19.42 14.68
CA ALA A 566 21.70 -18.38 13.98
C ALA A 566 20.29 -18.19 14.58
N ALA A 567 19.58 -17.18 14.08
CA ALA A 567 18.24 -16.83 14.59
C ALA A 567 17.21 -17.96 14.45
N ASP A 568 17.37 -18.83 13.45
CA ASP A 568 16.56 -20.03 13.21
C ASP A 568 17.05 -21.27 14.00
N GLY A 569 18.07 -21.10 14.85
CA GLY A 569 18.70 -22.15 15.64
C GLY A 569 19.67 -23.05 14.85
N GLN A 570 19.89 -22.81 13.56
CA GLN A 570 20.83 -23.55 12.73
C GLN A 570 22.26 -22.99 12.85
N PRO A 571 23.30 -23.76 12.53
CA PRO A 571 24.67 -23.23 12.50
C PRO A 571 24.84 -22.19 11.40
N HIS A 572 25.67 -21.17 11.64
CA HIS A 572 26.13 -20.30 10.56
C HIS A 572 27.06 -21.08 9.61
N THR A 573 26.76 -21.03 8.32
CA THR A 573 27.53 -21.73 7.29
C THR A 573 27.75 -20.92 6.02
N VAL A 574 27.23 -19.70 5.98
CA VAL A 574 27.30 -18.79 4.83
C VAL A 574 27.86 -17.45 5.29
N ILE A 575 28.70 -16.84 4.44
CA ILE A 575 29.03 -15.41 4.54
C ILE A 575 28.43 -14.72 3.33
N GLU A 576 27.65 -13.67 3.57
CA GLU A 576 26.98 -12.90 2.53
C GLU A 576 26.96 -11.40 2.85
N SER A 577 26.88 -10.56 1.81
CA SER A 577 26.62 -9.13 1.98
C SER A 577 25.17 -8.83 1.62
N VAL A 578 24.37 -8.50 2.63
CA VAL A 578 22.96 -8.12 2.51
C VAL A 578 22.75 -6.73 3.09
N SER A 579 21.54 -6.18 3.10
CA SER A 579 21.26 -4.82 3.57
C SER A 579 21.79 -4.47 4.98
N GLU A 580 21.97 -5.48 5.83
CA GLU A 580 22.56 -5.41 7.17
C GLU A 580 24.09 -5.23 7.16
N GLY A 581 24.74 -5.51 6.04
CA GLY A 581 26.19 -5.56 5.85
C GLY A 581 26.66 -6.97 5.48
N VAL A 582 27.97 -7.18 5.62
CA VAL A 582 28.59 -8.49 5.49
C VAL A 582 28.39 -9.25 6.80
N ILE A 583 27.58 -10.30 6.76
CA ILE A 583 27.19 -11.06 7.93
C ILE A 583 27.51 -12.55 7.75
N VAL A 584 27.49 -13.27 8.87
CA VAL A 584 27.44 -14.73 8.89
C VAL A 584 25.99 -15.15 9.02
N ASN A 585 25.56 -16.14 8.24
CA ASN A 585 24.17 -16.57 8.19
C ASN A 585 24.04 -18.10 8.14
N SER A 586 22.89 -18.64 8.55
CA SER A 586 22.59 -20.06 8.34
C SER A 586 22.30 -20.32 6.87
N LEU A 587 22.52 -21.56 6.42
CA LEU A 587 22.17 -21.95 5.05
C LEU A 587 20.67 -21.81 4.79
N THR A 588 19.86 -22.10 5.80
CA THR A 588 18.40 -22.07 5.75
C THR A 588 17.86 -20.65 5.58
N GLU A 589 18.44 -19.65 6.24
CA GLU A 589 18.09 -18.24 6.04
C GLU A 589 18.63 -17.70 4.71
N SER A 590 19.86 -18.06 4.32
CA SER A 590 20.45 -17.65 3.03
C SER A 590 19.61 -18.19 1.86
N LEU A 591 19.36 -19.51 1.84
CA LEU A 591 18.65 -20.19 0.75
C LEU A 591 17.13 -20.14 0.85
N HIS A 592 16.57 -19.32 1.75
CA HIS A 592 15.14 -19.00 1.80
C HIS A 592 14.76 -18.14 0.58
N ALA A 593 14.72 -18.79 -0.59
CA ALA A 593 14.67 -18.20 -1.93
C ALA A 593 13.72 -18.94 -2.87
N ASP A 594 13.46 -18.39 -4.05
CA ASP A 594 12.65 -19.03 -5.10
C ASP A 594 13.50 -19.89 -6.05
N TYR A 595 14.71 -19.43 -6.31
CA TYR A 595 15.68 -20.13 -7.14
C TYR A 595 17.04 -20.09 -6.47
N VAL A 596 17.73 -21.22 -6.49
CA VAL A 596 19.08 -21.36 -5.95
C VAL A 596 19.92 -22.14 -6.93
N ALA A 597 21.09 -21.63 -7.31
CA ALA A 597 22.11 -22.38 -8.01
C ALA A 597 23.41 -22.38 -7.22
N VAL A 598 24.18 -23.46 -7.34
CA VAL A 598 25.44 -23.61 -6.63
C VAL A 598 26.54 -23.95 -7.62
N LEU A 599 27.60 -23.16 -7.59
CA LEU A 599 28.78 -23.31 -8.43
C LEU A 599 30.01 -23.54 -7.56
N ARG A 600 30.76 -24.61 -7.84
CA ARG A 600 31.95 -24.99 -7.08
C ARG A 600 33.22 -24.55 -7.79
N PRO A 601 34.09 -23.76 -7.14
CA PRO A 601 35.41 -23.47 -7.68
C PRO A 601 36.28 -24.71 -7.82
N ARG A 602 36.96 -24.83 -8.97
CA ARG A 602 38.04 -25.80 -9.21
C ARG A 602 39.34 -25.35 -8.54
N LEU A 603 39.31 -25.28 -7.22
CA LEU A 603 40.40 -24.88 -6.36
C LEU A 603 40.71 -25.99 -5.36
N ASP A 604 41.98 -26.09 -4.96
CA ASP A 604 42.39 -26.97 -3.87
C ASP A 604 41.96 -26.42 -2.50
N ASP A 605 42.10 -27.24 -1.46
CA ASP A 605 41.63 -26.89 -0.10
C ASP A 605 42.42 -25.69 0.48
N ALA A 606 43.70 -25.51 0.13
CA ALA A 606 44.49 -24.37 0.60
C ALA A 606 44.03 -23.06 -0.05
N GLN A 607 43.71 -23.09 -1.34
CA GLN A 607 43.14 -21.96 -2.07
C GLN A 607 41.74 -21.61 -1.55
N LYS A 608 40.90 -22.61 -1.25
CA LYS A 608 39.58 -22.40 -0.63
C LYS A 608 39.70 -21.81 0.76
N ALA A 609 40.61 -22.32 1.59
CA ALA A 609 40.90 -21.76 2.90
C ALA A 609 41.28 -20.28 2.80
N ARG A 610 42.17 -19.93 1.85
CA ARG A 610 42.54 -18.54 1.58
C ARG A 610 41.34 -17.66 1.19
N ALA A 611 40.45 -18.17 0.34
CA ALA A 611 39.26 -17.43 -0.07
C ALA A 611 38.29 -17.18 1.10
N ILE A 612 38.09 -18.20 1.94
CA ILE A 612 37.23 -18.11 3.14
C ILE A 612 37.83 -17.15 4.16
N ALA A 613 39.15 -17.21 4.42
CA ALA A 613 39.82 -16.26 5.30
C ALA A 613 39.65 -14.80 4.82
N LYS A 614 39.80 -14.57 3.50
CA LYS A 614 39.51 -13.25 2.91
C LYS A 614 38.05 -12.83 3.15
N ALA A 615 37.08 -13.73 3.02
CA ALA A 615 35.67 -13.43 3.29
C ALA A 615 35.43 -13.07 4.77
N PHE A 616 36.08 -13.76 5.73
CA PHE A 616 36.01 -13.41 7.15
C PHE A 616 36.54 -12.00 7.44
N ALA A 617 37.61 -11.56 6.77
CA ALA A 617 38.15 -10.21 6.89
C ALA A 617 37.19 -9.10 6.43
N HIS A 618 36.06 -9.46 5.82
CA HIS A 618 35.02 -8.54 5.38
C HIS A 618 33.80 -8.54 6.29
N VAL A 619 33.64 -9.51 7.21
CA VAL A 619 32.51 -9.58 8.14
C VAL A 619 32.43 -8.31 8.98
N GLY A 620 31.21 -7.81 9.19
CA GLY A 620 30.92 -6.57 9.92
C GLY A 620 31.01 -5.30 9.08
N LYS A 621 31.51 -5.36 7.83
CA LYS A 621 31.48 -4.20 6.93
C LYS A 621 30.04 -3.86 6.53
N PRO A 622 29.68 -2.58 6.42
CA PRO A 622 28.35 -2.18 6.00
C PRO A 622 28.09 -2.51 4.52
N TYR A 623 26.81 -2.59 4.17
CA TYR A 623 26.39 -2.84 2.79
C TYR A 623 26.65 -1.62 1.93
N ASP A 624 27.16 -1.84 0.72
CA ASP A 624 27.36 -0.77 -0.23
C ASP A 624 26.10 -0.49 -1.07
N PHE A 625 25.32 0.51 -0.67
CA PHE A 625 24.19 1.00 -1.46
C PHE A 625 24.61 1.89 -2.64
N GLU A 626 25.89 2.25 -2.73
CA GLU A 626 26.43 3.06 -3.83
C GLU A 626 26.91 2.22 -5.01
N PHE A 627 27.11 0.91 -4.81
CA PHE A 627 27.68 0.00 -5.81
C PHE A 627 29.03 0.52 -6.34
N ASP A 628 29.87 1.05 -5.46
CA ASP A 628 31.21 1.54 -5.71
C ASP A 628 32.26 0.45 -5.43
N PHE A 629 32.58 -0.34 -6.46
CA PHE A 629 33.59 -1.41 -6.41
C PHE A 629 35.03 -0.89 -6.21
N PHE A 630 35.27 0.44 -6.24
CA PHE A 630 36.60 1.01 -6.06
C PHE A 630 37.01 1.12 -4.58
N SER A 631 36.05 1.08 -3.65
CA SER A 631 36.32 1.07 -2.21
C SER A 631 36.00 -0.29 -1.61
N ALA A 632 36.72 -0.67 -0.54
CA ALA A 632 36.52 -1.95 0.16
C ALA A 632 36.03 -1.75 1.61
N ASP A 633 35.61 -0.52 1.95
CA ASP A 633 35.05 -0.14 3.25
C ASP A 633 33.59 -0.60 3.41
N LYS A 634 32.87 -0.70 2.29
CA LYS A 634 31.53 -1.27 2.17
C LYS A 634 31.53 -2.30 1.04
N LEU A 635 30.61 -3.26 1.05
CA LEU A 635 30.58 -4.30 0.02
C LEU A 635 29.17 -4.61 -0.46
N VAL A 636 29.02 -4.85 -1.76
CA VAL A 636 27.86 -5.57 -2.31
C VAL A 636 28.07 -7.09 -2.29
N CYS A 637 26.98 -7.85 -2.49
CA CYS A 637 26.98 -9.31 -2.40
C CYS A 637 28.00 -10.00 -3.31
N THR A 638 28.11 -9.57 -4.56
CA THR A 638 29.04 -10.14 -5.53
C THR A 638 30.46 -9.61 -5.39
N GLU A 639 30.64 -8.45 -4.78
CA GLU A 639 31.97 -7.90 -4.48
C GLU A 639 32.64 -8.68 -3.35
N LEU A 640 31.87 -9.13 -2.35
CA LEU A 640 32.36 -10.10 -1.36
C LEU A 640 32.92 -11.35 -2.04
N VAL A 641 32.18 -11.94 -2.99
CA VAL A 641 32.63 -13.12 -3.75
C VAL A 641 33.86 -12.80 -4.61
N TYR A 642 33.85 -11.67 -5.31
CA TYR A 642 34.96 -11.20 -6.13
C TYR A 642 36.24 -11.05 -5.31
N ARG A 643 36.17 -10.38 -4.16
CA ARG A 643 37.32 -10.13 -3.27
C ARG A 643 37.80 -11.40 -2.59
N ALA A 644 36.89 -12.28 -2.16
CA ALA A 644 37.25 -13.59 -1.60
C ALA A 644 38.08 -14.41 -2.59
N TYR A 645 37.71 -14.42 -3.87
CA TYR A 645 38.40 -15.19 -4.91
C TYR A 645 39.44 -14.43 -5.72
N GLU A 646 39.77 -13.19 -5.34
CA GLU A 646 40.77 -12.39 -6.04
C GLU A 646 42.12 -13.12 -6.10
N GLY A 647 42.62 -13.28 -7.34
CA GLY A 647 43.85 -14.01 -7.66
C GLY A 647 43.70 -15.54 -7.74
N LEU A 648 42.49 -16.07 -7.52
CA LEU A 648 42.18 -17.50 -7.58
C LEU A 648 41.20 -17.83 -8.71
N ILE A 649 40.16 -17.00 -8.89
CA ILE A 649 39.19 -17.11 -9.99
C ILE A 649 39.20 -15.80 -10.76
N HIS A 650 39.16 -15.89 -12.10
CA HIS A 650 39.05 -14.70 -12.93
C HIS A 650 37.59 -14.40 -13.25
N PHE A 651 37.05 -13.34 -12.65
CA PHE A 651 35.76 -12.78 -13.01
C PHE A 651 35.94 -11.60 -13.94
N GLU A 652 35.26 -11.63 -15.09
CA GLU A 652 35.21 -10.51 -16.03
C GLU A 652 34.25 -9.45 -15.45
N LEU A 653 34.77 -8.26 -15.15
CA LEU A 653 33.96 -7.14 -14.72
C LEU A 653 33.27 -6.54 -15.94
N VAL A 654 32.00 -6.19 -15.78
CA VAL A 654 31.22 -5.49 -16.80
C VAL A 654 31.00 -4.04 -16.38
N ARG A 655 30.95 -3.16 -17.36
CA ARG A 655 30.73 -1.73 -17.14
C ARG A 655 29.22 -1.45 -17.09
N VAL A 656 28.73 -0.99 -15.95
CA VAL A 656 27.34 -0.55 -15.75
C VAL A 656 27.35 0.88 -15.25
N MET A 657 26.79 1.82 -16.02
CA MET A 657 26.77 3.27 -15.70
C MET A 657 28.16 3.80 -15.31
N GLY A 658 29.15 3.56 -16.16
CA GLY A 658 30.52 4.04 -15.95
C GLY A 658 31.32 3.35 -14.85
N ARG A 659 30.74 2.41 -14.10
CA ARG A 659 31.46 1.65 -13.06
C ARG A 659 31.67 0.19 -13.45
N ASP A 660 32.87 -0.31 -13.19
CA ASP A 660 33.16 -1.74 -13.30
C ASP A 660 32.48 -2.47 -12.14
N THR A 661 31.70 -3.48 -12.45
CA THR A 661 30.93 -4.25 -11.47
C THR A 661 30.85 -5.72 -11.88
N LEU A 662 30.49 -6.58 -10.93
CA LEU A 662 30.24 -7.99 -11.17
C LEU A 662 28.79 -8.32 -10.79
N PRO A 663 27.82 -8.23 -11.71
CA PRO A 663 26.49 -8.76 -11.46
C PRO A 663 26.53 -10.26 -11.19
N ALA A 664 25.64 -10.78 -10.33
CA ALA A 664 25.61 -12.21 -10.03
C ALA A 664 25.30 -13.05 -11.30
N LEU A 665 24.54 -12.48 -12.23
CA LEU A 665 24.33 -13.05 -13.57
C LEU A 665 25.65 -13.31 -14.32
N GLU A 666 26.68 -12.48 -14.18
CA GLU A 666 27.95 -12.69 -14.89
C GLU A 666 28.73 -13.90 -14.34
N ILE A 667 28.52 -14.28 -13.08
CA ILE A 667 29.05 -15.53 -12.52
C ILE A 667 28.39 -16.74 -13.21
N ALA A 668 27.06 -16.69 -13.40
CA ALA A 668 26.33 -17.72 -14.13
C ALA A 668 26.73 -17.78 -15.62
N ARG A 669 26.87 -16.61 -16.28
CA ARG A 669 27.33 -16.53 -17.68
C ARG A 669 28.75 -17.07 -17.84
N LYS A 670 29.65 -16.78 -16.90
CA LYS A 670 31.01 -17.35 -16.88
C LYS A 670 30.95 -18.88 -16.90
N PHE A 671 30.19 -19.49 -15.99
CA PHE A 671 30.01 -20.94 -15.98
C PHE A 671 29.47 -21.45 -17.33
N ALA A 672 28.37 -20.87 -17.82
CA ALA A 672 27.73 -21.29 -19.07
C ALA A 672 28.65 -21.19 -20.30
N ARG A 673 29.54 -20.18 -20.36
CA ARG A 673 30.52 -20.01 -21.44
C ARG A 673 31.70 -20.99 -21.34
N GLN A 674 32.12 -21.36 -20.13
CA GLN A 674 33.31 -22.17 -19.90
C GLN A 674 33.03 -23.65 -19.68
N ARG A 675 31.78 -24.06 -19.46
CA ARG A 675 31.44 -25.47 -19.24
C ARG A 675 31.98 -26.35 -20.38
N GLY A 676 32.70 -27.42 -20.02
CA GLY A 676 33.29 -28.34 -20.99
C GLY A 676 34.52 -27.82 -21.74
N THR A 677 35.04 -26.62 -21.40
CA THR A 677 36.29 -26.09 -21.98
C THR A 677 37.48 -26.33 -21.03
N PRO A 678 38.72 -26.29 -21.55
CA PRO A 678 39.92 -26.38 -20.70
C PRO A 678 40.03 -25.24 -19.67
N ASP A 679 39.40 -24.08 -19.95
CA ASP A 679 39.46 -22.87 -19.11
C ASP A 679 38.36 -22.82 -18.04
N GLN A 680 37.62 -23.92 -17.84
CA GLN A 680 36.56 -24.03 -16.85
C GLN A 680 37.11 -23.88 -15.42
N GLN A 681 36.66 -22.84 -14.71
CA GLN A 681 37.03 -22.58 -13.31
C GLN A 681 35.94 -22.96 -12.29
N LEU A 682 34.72 -23.20 -12.75
CA LEU A 682 33.55 -23.47 -11.91
C LEU A 682 32.85 -24.77 -12.36
N ASP A 683 32.45 -25.60 -11.42
CA ASP A 683 31.64 -26.81 -11.64
C ASP A 683 30.20 -26.59 -11.18
N PHE A 684 29.24 -27.18 -11.89
CA PHE A 684 27.85 -27.23 -11.46
C PHE A 684 27.71 -28.19 -10.28
N VAL A 685 27.01 -27.75 -9.22
CA VAL A 685 26.67 -28.61 -8.08
C VAL A 685 25.19 -28.93 -8.07
N LEU A 686 24.34 -27.90 -8.05
CA LEU A 686 22.89 -28.07 -8.09
C LEU A 686 22.20 -26.80 -8.58
N PHE A 687 20.96 -26.97 -9.02
CA PHE A 687 20.01 -25.90 -9.29
C PHE A 687 18.64 -26.31 -8.76
N LEU A 688 18.03 -25.45 -7.97
CA LEU A 688 16.64 -25.54 -7.54
C LEU A 688 15.86 -24.52 -8.37
N ASP A 689 15.02 -25.04 -9.25
CA ASP A 689 14.21 -24.27 -10.18
C ASP A 689 12.74 -24.32 -9.81
N ARG A 690 11.95 -23.37 -10.31
CA ARG A 690 10.50 -23.40 -10.19
C ARG A 690 9.91 -24.46 -11.10
N VAL A 691 8.92 -25.19 -10.59
CA VAL A 691 8.07 -26.05 -11.44
C VAL A 691 7.04 -25.18 -12.18
N PRO A 692 7.00 -25.19 -13.52
CA PRO A 692 6.07 -24.36 -14.28
C PRO A 692 4.61 -24.58 -13.86
N GLY A 693 3.88 -23.50 -13.55
CA GLY A 693 2.48 -23.56 -13.14
C GLY A 693 2.22 -24.04 -11.70
N GLU A 694 3.27 -24.35 -10.93
CA GLU A 694 3.16 -24.77 -9.53
C GLU A 694 3.92 -23.81 -8.60
N HIS A 695 3.46 -23.73 -7.35
CA HIS A 695 4.13 -22.97 -6.28
C HIS A 695 5.03 -23.90 -5.46
N ARG A 696 6.00 -24.52 -6.13
CA ARG A 696 7.07 -25.31 -5.52
C ARG A 696 8.35 -25.27 -6.37
N SER A 697 9.48 -25.56 -5.73
CA SER A 697 10.73 -25.80 -6.44
C SER A 697 10.96 -27.30 -6.70
N ALA A 698 11.82 -27.59 -7.68
CA ALA A 698 12.33 -28.91 -7.98
C ALA A 698 13.79 -28.82 -8.46
N PRO A 699 14.60 -29.88 -8.31
CA PRO A 699 15.93 -29.92 -8.89
C PRO A 699 15.88 -29.75 -10.42
N GLY A 700 16.62 -28.76 -10.93
CA GLY A 700 16.92 -28.57 -12.34
C GLY A 700 18.31 -29.12 -12.67
N ASP A 701 18.51 -29.52 -13.92
CA ASP A 701 19.82 -29.97 -14.41
C ASP A 701 20.72 -28.78 -14.82
N GLU A 702 21.95 -29.10 -15.21
CA GLU A 702 22.94 -28.10 -15.65
C GLU A 702 22.45 -27.30 -16.86
N GLU A 703 21.68 -27.93 -17.76
CA GLU A 703 21.14 -27.24 -18.95
C GLU A 703 20.03 -26.26 -18.59
N ALA A 704 19.15 -26.63 -17.65
CA ALA A 704 18.13 -25.75 -17.09
C ALA A 704 18.77 -24.55 -16.38
N PHE A 705 19.87 -24.77 -15.65
CA PHE A 705 20.64 -23.69 -15.05
C PHE A 705 21.24 -22.76 -16.12
N CYS A 706 21.90 -23.30 -17.15
CA CYS A 706 22.45 -22.47 -18.22
C CYS A 706 21.36 -21.70 -18.98
N SER A 707 20.19 -22.28 -19.17
CA SER A 707 19.02 -21.59 -19.76
C SER A 707 18.49 -20.45 -18.87
N SER A 708 18.80 -20.45 -17.57
CA SER A 708 18.37 -19.39 -16.65
C SER A 708 19.03 -18.04 -16.91
N ILE A 709 20.19 -18.00 -17.59
CA ILE A 709 20.93 -16.75 -17.85
C ILE A 709 20.21 -15.82 -18.83
N ASP A 710 19.33 -16.38 -19.65
CA ASP A 710 18.54 -15.67 -20.66
C ASP A 710 17.09 -15.41 -20.20
N ARG A 711 16.72 -15.90 -19.02
CA ARG A 711 15.39 -15.64 -18.46
C ARG A 711 15.24 -14.14 -18.17
N PRO A 712 14.07 -13.56 -18.46
CA PRO A 712 13.83 -12.17 -18.15
C PRO A 712 13.93 -11.93 -16.64
N ARG A 713 14.28 -10.70 -16.32
CA ARG A 713 14.31 -10.18 -14.96
C ARG A 713 12.91 -10.07 -14.36
N GLU A 714 11.92 -9.84 -15.21
CA GLU A 714 10.51 -9.68 -14.83
C GLU A 714 10.01 -10.89 -14.05
N PHE A 715 8.99 -10.66 -13.22
CA PHE A 715 8.31 -11.71 -12.48
C PHE A 715 7.75 -12.71 -13.50
N ASN A 716 8.32 -13.91 -13.54
CA ASN A 716 7.67 -15.02 -14.22
C ASN A 716 6.43 -15.34 -13.39
N GLU A 717 5.25 -14.87 -13.81
CA GLU A 717 3.95 -15.31 -13.29
C GLU A 717 3.82 -16.84 -13.44
#